data_AF-A0A836EZ50-F1
#
_entry.id   AF-A0A836EZ50-F1
#
_cell.length_a   1.000
_cell.length_b   1.000
_cell.length_c   1.000
_cell.angle_alpha   90.00
_cell.angle_beta   90.00
_cell.angle_gamma   90.00
#
_symmetry.space_group_name_H-M   'P 1'
#
loop_
_entity.id
_entity.type
_entity.pdbx_description
1 polymer ?
#
loop_
_entity_poly.entity_id
_entity_poly.type
_entity_poly.pdbx_seq_one_letter_code
_entity_poly.pdbx_strand_id
1 'polypeptide(L)'
;MFCKSDLCLIIGLIVFVFDLTWSQLIRPVYVYEGLIKSIRDYFNNTCIVFLHSNPNLIETQGLMENEHLLALQKYLSMTHHIRTTFMDFHMFNTRKKTFDCLQIGQSYFHIKRPLFILLNDHEDTRDGFAHQIATWIAMAYPTWIVFFSNETKFEDFFFEIYVPFDCKFMVIQNSPNVIGREIITEVYQVDKGRELRSSQFGIWDVRNGLKGPKHGLFLRRNNLFGQNIRVTSIHDPPISLFHRNERNEITKISGFFGEVILLLQEALNCTFTYKEAKSWGMCLPNGSCTGAIGMLMNNDVDFAATEFMMTSDRLDAISFTTPIYTTKCRAYIKRPASSDVKWDAYTAPFSINIWRAIAFFIVLTSGTIVLIQRLFTVTSPYLRNDNRLRFTEILFFVTGAFCNQGMKQSILDPVRIVHFIIHLSAVVIVAAYSAALISFLTVKTFIMPFTTMDGLLKDKTYRFGVIGDSADFSFFQNTSDKIMNVLFDELLMKETDLPNNYLDGLERVCKDDKYAFMTLDNMATLLQQKVDCKLEPLDVITQTTIAMALQPNSPYRGIINANILLLKDNGILQRLLETQWSVQLSGGSEKSSWKSVEIGDIVPLLLFIIAAVFISCLICVMERVIFMSFFNRIKNK
;
A
#
# COMPACT_ATOMS: atom_id res chain seq x y z
N MET A 1 -46.84 -76.38 52.54
CA MET A 1 -47.94 -76.39 51.54
C MET A 1 -48.32 -74.92 51.34
N PHE A 2 -47.60 -74.17 50.50
CA PHE A 2 -47.87 -73.96 49.05
C PHE A 2 -49.32 -73.47 48.83
N CYS A 3 -49.64 -72.39 48.10
CA CYS A 3 -48.86 -71.52 47.21
C CYS A 3 -49.77 -70.34 46.82
N LYS A 4 -49.26 -69.10 46.79
CA LYS A 4 -49.68 -67.99 45.90
C LYS A 4 -48.82 -66.76 46.20
N SER A 5 -47.58 -66.80 45.73
CA SER A 5 -46.69 -65.64 45.61
C SER A 5 -45.73 -65.97 44.48
N ASP A 6 -46.07 -65.64 43.23
CA ASP A 6 -45.12 -65.67 42.10
C ASP A 6 -45.67 -65.03 40.80
N LEU A 7 -46.47 -63.95 40.88
CA LEU A 7 -46.91 -63.24 39.66
C LEU A 7 -46.58 -61.73 39.61
N CYS A 8 -46.27 -61.08 40.73
CA CYS A 8 -45.91 -59.64 40.73
C CYS A 8 -44.40 -59.36 40.63
N LEU A 9 -43.54 -60.34 40.91
CA LEU A 9 -42.08 -60.14 40.86
C LEU A 9 -41.50 -60.29 39.44
N ILE A 10 -42.19 -60.98 38.53
CA ILE A 10 -41.70 -61.18 37.16
C ILE A 10 -42.04 -59.96 36.26
N ILE A 11 -43.12 -59.23 36.55
CA ILE A 11 -43.47 -58.01 35.79
C ILE A 11 -42.59 -56.82 36.22
N GLY A 12 -42.12 -56.78 37.47
CA GLY A 12 -41.15 -55.78 37.93
C GLY A 12 -39.73 -55.98 37.39
N LEU A 13 -39.36 -57.22 37.02
CA LEU A 13 -38.05 -57.55 36.46
C LEU A 13 -38.00 -57.44 34.93
N ILE A 14 -39.14 -57.51 34.23
CA ILE A 14 -39.20 -57.30 32.78
C ILE A 14 -39.26 -55.80 32.43
N VAL A 15 -39.73 -54.94 33.34
CA VAL A 15 -39.64 -53.47 33.17
C VAL A 15 -38.22 -52.94 33.45
N PHE A 16 -37.36 -53.71 34.13
CA PHE A 16 -35.97 -53.33 34.40
C PHE A 16 -34.97 -53.71 33.28
N VAL A 17 -35.43 -54.31 32.18
CA VAL A 17 -34.56 -54.78 31.08
C VAL A 17 -34.81 -54.02 29.76
N PHE A 18 -35.68 -53.01 29.75
CA PHE A 18 -35.95 -52.21 28.55
C PHE A 18 -35.96 -50.68 28.77
N ASP A 19 -35.22 -50.17 29.76
CA ASP A 19 -34.82 -48.75 29.76
C ASP A 19 -33.44 -48.62 29.11
N LEU A 20 -33.40 -48.82 27.79
CA LEU A 20 -32.31 -48.31 26.95
C LEU A 20 -32.62 -46.84 26.63
N THR A 21 -32.72 -46.01 27.67
CA THR A 21 -32.97 -44.57 27.53
C THR A 21 -31.65 -43.87 27.30
N TRP A 22 -31.48 -43.30 26.10
CA TRP A 22 -30.26 -42.64 25.64
C TRP A 22 -30.10 -41.30 26.37
N SER A 23 -29.24 -41.24 27.39
CA SER A 23 -28.98 -39.98 28.09
C SER A 23 -28.28 -38.96 27.19
N GLN A 24 -28.71 -37.69 27.21
CA GLN A 24 -28.09 -36.65 26.38
C GLN A 24 -26.60 -36.41 26.67
N LEU A 25 -26.17 -36.71 27.90
CA LEU A 25 -24.77 -36.69 28.33
C LEU A 25 -24.20 -38.11 28.24
N ILE A 26 -23.19 -38.32 27.41
CA ILE A 26 -22.52 -39.63 27.22
C ILE A 26 -21.36 -39.82 28.22
N ARG A 27 -21.05 -38.79 29.00
CA ARG A 27 -19.97 -38.80 30.01
C ARG A 27 -20.48 -38.30 31.37
N PRO A 28 -19.78 -38.63 32.46
CA PRO A 28 -20.04 -38.02 33.75
C PRO A 28 -19.88 -36.49 33.71
N VAL A 29 -20.74 -35.76 34.45
CA VAL A 29 -20.79 -34.28 34.44
C VAL A 29 -19.44 -33.64 34.75
N TYR A 30 -18.65 -34.21 35.68
CA TYR A 30 -17.33 -33.67 36.04
C TYR A 30 -16.33 -33.63 34.86
N VAL A 31 -16.48 -34.53 33.87
CA VAL A 31 -15.65 -34.55 32.66
C VAL A 31 -16.00 -33.36 31.79
N TYR A 32 -17.30 -33.13 31.55
CA TYR A 32 -17.78 -31.97 30.79
C TYR A 32 -17.33 -30.66 31.48
N GLU A 33 -17.53 -30.52 32.79
CA GLU A 33 -17.14 -29.33 33.55
C GLU A 33 -15.64 -28.99 33.39
N GLY A 34 -14.78 -29.98 33.63
CA GLY A 34 -13.33 -29.78 33.61
C GLY A 34 -12.77 -29.59 32.20
N LEU A 35 -13.27 -30.34 31.22
CA LEU A 35 -12.77 -30.30 29.85
C LEU A 35 -13.22 -29.03 29.14
N ILE A 36 -14.51 -28.68 29.23
CA ILE A 36 -15.07 -27.46 28.63
C ILE A 36 -14.35 -26.22 29.17
N LYS A 37 -14.11 -26.17 30.48
CA LYS A 37 -13.31 -25.10 31.10
C LYS A 37 -11.91 -25.05 30.51
N SER A 38 -11.23 -26.20 30.44
CA SER A 38 -9.84 -26.26 29.95
C SER A 38 -9.71 -25.82 28.49
N ILE A 39 -10.64 -26.22 27.61
CA ILE A 39 -10.63 -25.80 26.20
C ILE A 39 -10.96 -24.31 26.08
N ARG A 40 -11.96 -23.82 26.82
CA ARG A 40 -12.31 -22.40 26.84
C ARG A 40 -11.12 -21.54 27.26
N ASP A 41 -10.43 -21.92 28.34
CA ASP A 41 -9.29 -21.18 28.86
C ASP A 41 -8.10 -21.22 27.87
N TYR A 42 -7.90 -22.35 27.18
CA TYR A 42 -6.87 -22.48 26.14
C TYR A 42 -7.13 -21.58 24.91
N PHE A 43 -8.36 -21.54 24.40
CA PHE A 43 -8.71 -20.71 23.24
C PHE A 43 -9.14 -19.28 23.56
N ASN A 44 -9.28 -18.97 24.85
CA ASN A 44 -9.79 -17.71 25.38
C ASN A 44 -11.17 -17.39 24.79
N ASN A 45 -12.10 -18.35 24.88
CA ASN A 45 -13.49 -18.20 24.44
C ASN A 45 -14.31 -17.40 25.47
N THR A 46 -15.17 -16.49 25.01
CA THR A 46 -15.91 -15.58 25.90
C THR A 46 -17.26 -16.15 26.36
N CYS A 47 -17.92 -16.91 25.51
CA CYS A 47 -19.25 -17.46 25.73
C CYS A 47 -19.31 -18.91 25.26
N ILE A 48 -20.08 -19.73 25.98
CA ILE A 48 -20.32 -21.13 25.67
C ILE A 48 -21.79 -21.28 25.26
N VAL A 49 -22.01 -21.91 24.11
CA VAL A 49 -23.35 -22.25 23.63
C VAL A 49 -23.46 -23.75 23.49
N PHE A 50 -24.41 -24.32 24.24
CA PHE A 50 -24.75 -25.73 24.18
C PHE A 50 -25.84 -25.92 23.14
N LEU A 51 -25.60 -26.84 22.21
CA LEU A 51 -26.51 -27.16 21.12
C LEU A 51 -27.23 -28.47 21.41
N HIS A 52 -28.55 -28.49 21.27
CA HIS A 52 -29.39 -29.68 21.46
C HIS A 52 -30.46 -29.79 20.37
N SER A 53 -30.94 -31.01 20.13
CA SER A 53 -31.95 -31.32 19.11
C SER A 53 -33.39 -31.31 19.60
N ASN A 54 -33.62 -31.37 20.91
CA ASN A 54 -34.97 -31.57 21.43
C ASN A 54 -35.66 -30.22 21.75
N PRO A 55 -36.74 -29.83 21.04
CA PRO A 55 -37.45 -28.57 21.28
C PRO A 55 -38.21 -28.53 22.62
N ASN A 56 -38.50 -29.70 23.20
CA ASN A 56 -39.26 -29.84 24.43
C ASN A 56 -38.36 -30.24 25.60
N LEU A 57 -37.49 -29.34 26.06
CA LEU A 57 -36.86 -29.46 27.39
C LEU A 57 -37.90 -29.44 28.54
N ILE A 58 -39.15 -29.06 28.26
CA ILE A 58 -40.19 -28.77 29.27
C ILE A 58 -41.27 -29.87 29.36
N GLU A 59 -41.49 -30.68 28.32
CA GLU A 59 -42.57 -31.67 28.35
C GLU A 59 -42.11 -33.07 27.94
N THR A 60 -41.93 -33.89 28.99
CA THR A 60 -42.31 -35.32 29.10
C THR A 60 -41.26 -36.43 29.22
N GLN A 61 -39.93 -36.20 29.18
CA GLN A 61 -38.97 -37.27 29.52
C GLN A 61 -37.72 -36.77 30.26
N GLY A 62 -37.60 -37.16 31.55
CA GLY A 62 -36.34 -37.13 32.32
C GLY A 62 -36.10 -35.95 33.28
N LEU A 63 -36.78 -35.92 34.44
CA LEU A 63 -36.48 -35.00 35.56
C LEU A 63 -34.99 -34.98 35.96
N MET A 64 -34.28 -36.11 35.83
CA MET A 64 -32.87 -36.26 36.21
C MET A 64 -31.88 -35.67 35.19
N GLU A 65 -32.16 -35.77 33.88
CA GLU A 65 -31.28 -35.22 32.84
C GLU A 65 -31.30 -33.70 32.82
N ASN A 66 -32.48 -33.12 33.06
CA ASN A 66 -32.65 -31.69 33.25
C ASN A 66 -31.82 -31.18 34.44
N GLU A 67 -31.79 -31.90 35.56
CA GLU A 67 -30.95 -31.53 36.70
C GLU A 67 -29.46 -31.55 36.36
N HIS A 68 -28.97 -32.53 35.59
CA HIS A 68 -27.55 -32.60 35.22
C HIS A 68 -27.11 -31.49 34.26
N LEU A 69 -27.93 -31.13 33.28
CA LEU A 69 -27.63 -30.02 32.35
C LEU A 69 -27.73 -28.65 33.03
N LEU A 70 -28.75 -28.44 33.88
CA LEU A 70 -28.86 -27.24 34.72
C LEU A 70 -27.73 -27.15 35.74
N ALA A 71 -27.29 -28.28 36.31
CA ALA A 71 -26.14 -28.33 37.21
C ALA A 71 -24.85 -27.92 36.48
N LEU A 72 -24.61 -28.44 35.27
CA LEU A 72 -23.47 -28.06 34.44
C LEU A 72 -23.49 -26.54 34.13
N GLN A 73 -24.65 -26.01 33.74
CA GLN A 73 -24.81 -24.59 33.44
C GLN A 73 -24.56 -23.73 34.70
N LYS A 74 -25.17 -24.12 35.83
CA LYS A 74 -25.03 -23.43 37.11
C LYS A 74 -23.59 -23.49 37.60
N TYR A 75 -22.90 -24.62 37.44
CA TYR A 75 -21.49 -24.76 37.76
C TYR A 75 -20.67 -23.75 36.94
N LEU A 76 -20.75 -23.79 35.61
CA LEU A 76 -19.96 -22.91 34.74
C LEU A 76 -20.28 -21.42 34.98
N SER A 77 -21.55 -21.07 35.21
CA SER A 77 -21.98 -19.68 35.41
C SER A 77 -21.71 -19.14 36.82
N MET A 78 -21.93 -19.94 37.87
CA MET A 78 -21.78 -19.48 39.26
C MET A 78 -20.35 -19.60 39.77
N THR A 79 -19.65 -20.70 39.45
CA THR A 79 -18.29 -20.92 39.97
C THR A 79 -17.21 -20.27 39.12
N HIS A 80 -17.37 -20.24 37.79
CA HIS A 80 -16.35 -19.70 36.88
C HIS A 80 -16.80 -18.42 36.15
N HIS A 81 -17.98 -17.87 36.48
CA HIS A 81 -18.56 -16.67 35.84
C HIS A 81 -18.61 -16.72 34.31
N ILE A 82 -18.83 -17.92 33.76
CA ILE A 82 -18.86 -18.13 32.31
C ILE A 82 -20.28 -17.92 31.80
N ARG A 83 -20.44 -17.08 30.77
CA ARG A 83 -21.73 -16.93 30.07
C ARG A 83 -22.04 -18.19 29.29
N THR A 84 -23.11 -18.88 29.68
CA THR A 84 -23.60 -20.12 29.08
C THR A 84 -25.03 -19.93 28.57
N THR A 85 -25.31 -20.45 27.39
CA THR A 85 -26.66 -20.44 26.81
C THR A 85 -26.96 -21.78 26.15
N PHE A 86 -28.18 -22.28 26.27
CA PHE A 86 -28.67 -23.40 25.48
C PHE A 86 -29.37 -22.88 24.23
N MET A 87 -29.09 -23.50 23.10
CA MET A 87 -29.75 -23.21 21.82
C MET A 87 -30.20 -24.52 21.18
N ASP A 88 -31.44 -24.51 20.70
CA ASP A 88 -32.02 -25.58 19.91
C ASP A 88 -31.62 -25.41 18.43
N PHE A 89 -31.35 -26.51 17.73
CA PHE A 89 -31.16 -26.50 16.28
C PHE A 89 -32.32 -25.80 15.54
N HIS A 90 -33.57 -25.96 15.99
CA HIS A 90 -34.74 -25.33 15.36
C HIS A 90 -34.73 -23.80 15.41
N MET A 91 -34.01 -23.19 16.35
CA MET A 91 -33.88 -21.73 16.41
C MET A 91 -33.12 -21.16 15.20
N PHE A 92 -32.39 -21.99 14.46
CA PHE A 92 -31.67 -21.60 13.24
C PHE A 92 -32.55 -21.69 11.97
N ASN A 93 -33.69 -22.38 12.01
CA ASN A 93 -34.56 -22.65 10.85
C ASN A 93 -35.67 -21.60 10.62
N THR A 94 -35.92 -20.67 11.55
CA THR A 94 -37.03 -19.69 11.43
C THR A 94 -36.73 -18.56 10.43
N ARG A 95 -36.65 -18.91 9.15
CA ARG A 95 -36.64 -18.00 8.00
C ARG A 95 -38.01 -17.35 7.69
N LYS A 96 -39.03 -17.46 8.57
CA LYS A 96 -40.36 -16.88 8.32
C LYS A 96 -40.96 -16.19 9.55
N LYS A 97 -41.02 -14.85 9.44
CA LYS A 97 -42.05 -13.92 9.96
C LYS A 97 -42.60 -14.21 11.37
N THR A 98 -41.99 -13.62 12.40
CA THR A 98 -42.74 -12.81 13.39
C THR A 98 -41.79 -11.98 14.25
N PHE A 99 -42.34 -10.86 14.75
CA PHE A 99 -41.71 -9.74 15.44
C PHE A 99 -40.80 -10.10 16.63
N ASP A 100 -39.74 -9.30 16.78
CA ASP A 100 -39.01 -8.96 18.02
C ASP A 100 -38.52 -10.12 18.93
N CYS A 101 -37.32 -10.66 18.63
CA CYS A 101 -36.22 -10.96 19.58
C CYS A 101 -35.18 -12.01 19.11
N LEU A 102 -35.32 -12.65 17.94
CA LEU A 102 -34.39 -13.72 17.50
C LEU A 102 -33.70 -13.39 16.15
N GLN A 103 -32.83 -12.36 16.15
CA GLN A 103 -31.88 -12.07 15.06
C GLN A 103 -30.49 -12.69 15.33
N ILE A 104 -30.40 -13.96 15.77
CA ILE A 104 -29.10 -14.61 16.06
C ILE A 104 -28.23 -14.70 14.79
N GLY A 105 -28.83 -14.80 13.60
CA GLY A 105 -28.10 -14.97 12.33
C GLY A 105 -27.24 -13.81 11.86
N GLN A 106 -27.59 -12.58 12.22
CA GLN A 106 -26.72 -11.42 11.95
C GLN A 106 -25.92 -11.00 13.19
N SER A 107 -26.39 -11.34 14.39
CA SER A 107 -25.76 -10.90 15.64
C SER A 107 -24.70 -11.86 16.19
N TYR A 108 -24.61 -13.11 15.73
CA TYR A 108 -23.60 -14.05 16.26
C TYR A 108 -22.16 -13.58 16.00
N PHE A 109 -21.93 -12.82 14.92
CA PHE A 109 -20.63 -12.19 14.66
C PHE A 109 -20.23 -11.16 15.73
N HIS A 110 -21.17 -10.62 16.50
CA HIS A 110 -20.86 -9.75 17.64
C HIS A 110 -20.38 -10.53 18.87
N ILE A 111 -20.59 -11.86 18.92
CA ILE A 111 -20.09 -12.70 20.01
C ILE A 111 -18.62 -12.99 19.73
N LYS A 112 -17.72 -12.41 20.54
CA LYS A 112 -16.28 -12.57 20.37
C LYS A 112 -15.84 -14.00 20.72
N ARG A 113 -15.52 -14.82 19.72
CA ARG A 113 -15.01 -16.21 19.89
C ARG A 113 -15.96 -17.11 20.70
N PRO A 114 -17.16 -17.44 20.17
CA PRO A 114 -18.05 -18.39 20.84
C PRO A 114 -17.47 -19.80 20.82
N LEU A 115 -17.76 -20.58 21.87
CA LEU A 115 -17.49 -22.01 21.95
C LEU A 115 -18.81 -22.76 21.80
N PHE A 116 -18.97 -23.51 20.72
CA PHE A 116 -20.16 -24.30 20.44
C PHE A 116 -19.92 -25.76 20.79
N ILE A 117 -20.86 -26.35 21.52
CA ILE A 117 -20.71 -27.67 22.10
C ILE A 117 -21.90 -28.54 21.71
N LEU A 118 -21.60 -29.63 21.02
CA LEU A 118 -22.50 -30.75 20.75
C LEU A 118 -22.26 -31.81 21.83
N LEU A 119 -23.26 -32.05 22.67
CA LEU A 119 -23.12 -32.87 23.89
C LEU A 119 -23.04 -34.37 23.61
N ASN A 120 -23.53 -34.81 22.46
CA ASN A 120 -23.56 -36.19 21.99
C ASN A 120 -23.38 -36.27 20.47
N ASP A 121 -23.21 -37.50 19.99
CA ASP A 121 -23.00 -37.91 18.61
C ASP A 121 -24.19 -38.71 18.04
N HIS A 122 -25.35 -38.67 18.70
CA HIS A 122 -26.56 -39.38 18.26
C HIS A 122 -27.02 -38.87 16.89
N GLU A 123 -27.74 -39.72 16.15
CA GLU A 123 -28.22 -39.40 14.80
C GLU A 123 -29.03 -38.09 14.75
N ASP A 124 -29.92 -37.85 15.72
CA ASP A 124 -30.72 -36.61 15.80
C ASP A 124 -29.85 -35.34 15.89
N THR A 125 -28.76 -35.41 16.66
CA THR A 125 -27.83 -34.30 16.84
C THR A 125 -26.96 -34.11 15.61
N ARG A 126 -26.52 -35.20 14.98
CA ARG A 126 -25.80 -35.17 13.72
C ARG A 126 -26.65 -34.53 12.62
N ASP A 127 -27.88 -34.99 12.44
CA ASP A 127 -28.77 -34.53 11.37
C ASP A 127 -29.20 -33.07 11.60
N GLY A 128 -29.49 -32.69 12.85
CA GLY A 128 -29.73 -31.30 13.23
C GLY A 128 -28.53 -30.40 12.93
N PHE A 129 -27.33 -30.85 13.26
CA PHE A 129 -26.11 -30.12 12.96
C PHE A 129 -25.83 -30.01 11.45
N ALA A 130 -25.90 -31.12 10.72
CA ALA A 130 -25.62 -31.20 9.28
C ALA A 130 -26.57 -30.33 8.46
N HIS A 131 -27.88 -30.45 8.69
CA HIS A 131 -28.87 -29.79 7.86
C HIS A 131 -29.18 -28.35 8.31
N GLN A 132 -29.14 -28.06 9.61
CA GLN A 132 -29.61 -26.78 10.14
C GLN A 132 -28.48 -25.80 10.47
N ILE A 133 -27.35 -26.29 11.00
CA ILE A 133 -26.24 -25.40 11.43
C ILE A 133 -25.13 -25.30 10.40
N ALA A 134 -24.63 -26.43 9.88
CA ALA A 134 -23.49 -26.44 8.97
C ALA A 134 -23.78 -25.67 7.66
N THR A 135 -25.05 -25.60 7.27
CA THR A 135 -25.52 -24.80 6.12
C THR A 135 -25.73 -23.32 6.45
N TRP A 136 -25.91 -22.98 7.72
CA TRP A 136 -26.34 -21.66 8.18
C TRP A 136 -25.18 -20.78 8.65
N ILE A 137 -24.16 -21.34 9.31
CA ILE A 137 -23.04 -20.59 9.88
C ILE A 137 -21.74 -20.76 9.09
N ALA A 138 -20.95 -19.70 9.01
CA ALA A 138 -19.54 -19.82 8.68
C ALA A 138 -18.79 -20.58 9.80
N MET A 139 -18.57 -21.88 9.58
CA MET A 139 -18.01 -22.78 10.61
C MET A 139 -16.64 -22.35 11.12
N ALA A 140 -15.87 -21.57 10.36
CA ALA A 140 -14.56 -21.09 10.75
C ALA A 140 -14.53 -20.10 11.94
N TYR A 141 -15.64 -19.40 12.20
CA TYR A 141 -15.68 -18.34 13.22
C TYR A 141 -15.70 -18.88 14.67
N PRO A 142 -16.65 -19.75 15.06
CA PRO A 142 -16.65 -20.37 16.39
C PRO A 142 -15.61 -21.51 16.53
N THR A 143 -15.30 -21.84 17.79
CA THR A 143 -14.65 -23.11 18.12
C THR A 143 -15.74 -24.15 18.35
N TRP A 144 -15.59 -25.35 17.77
CA TRP A 144 -16.57 -26.44 17.90
C TRP A 144 -16.00 -27.59 18.70
N ILE A 145 -16.85 -28.16 19.54
CA ILE A 145 -16.60 -29.38 20.28
C ILE A 145 -17.77 -30.35 20.03
N VAL A 146 -17.45 -31.61 19.78
CA VAL A 146 -18.41 -32.71 19.82
C VAL A 146 -17.85 -33.85 20.67
N PHE A 147 -18.71 -34.46 21.50
CA PHE A 147 -18.37 -35.63 22.29
C PHE A 147 -18.83 -36.88 21.57
N PHE A 148 -17.89 -37.77 21.25
CA PHE A 148 -18.17 -39.03 20.56
C PHE A 148 -18.27 -40.18 21.57
N SER A 149 -19.18 -41.10 21.30
CA SER A 149 -19.21 -42.43 21.88
C SER A 149 -18.03 -43.26 21.38
N ASN A 150 -17.75 -44.40 22.04
CA ASN A 150 -16.61 -45.24 21.67
C ASN A 150 -16.79 -45.97 20.34
N GLU A 151 -18.03 -46.05 19.84
CA GLU A 151 -18.39 -46.86 18.67
C GLU A 151 -18.47 -46.04 17.37
N THR A 152 -18.70 -44.73 17.46
CA THR A 152 -18.80 -43.87 16.28
C THR A 152 -17.48 -43.63 15.59
N LYS A 153 -17.47 -43.82 14.27
CA LYS A 153 -16.37 -43.44 13.40
C LYS A 153 -16.56 -42.01 12.91
N PHE A 154 -15.45 -41.33 12.61
CA PHE A 154 -15.48 -39.98 12.05
C PHE A 154 -16.22 -39.93 10.70
N GLU A 155 -16.03 -40.94 9.86
CA GLU A 155 -16.65 -41.00 8.52
C GLU A 155 -18.18 -41.01 8.57
N ASP A 156 -18.76 -41.70 9.56
CA ASP A 156 -20.21 -41.85 9.71
C ASP A 156 -20.87 -40.57 10.23
N PHE A 157 -20.21 -39.85 11.13
CA PHE A 157 -20.73 -38.60 11.69
C PHE A 157 -20.56 -37.43 10.72
N PHE A 158 -19.41 -37.33 10.05
CA PHE A 158 -19.13 -36.23 9.12
C PHE A 158 -19.55 -36.54 7.68
N PHE A 159 -20.31 -37.61 7.46
CA PHE A 159 -20.93 -37.88 6.17
C PHE A 159 -21.80 -36.67 5.77
N GLU A 160 -21.58 -36.14 4.57
CA GLU A 160 -22.22 -34.91 4.04
C GLU A 160 -21.91 -33.59 4.79
N ILE A 161 -21.07 -33.59 5.82
CA ILE A 161 -20.68 -32.38 6.55
C ILE A 161 -19.31 -31.89 6.06
N TYR A 162 -19.29 -30.70 5.45
CA TYR A 162 -18.03 -30.03 5.10
C TYR A 162 -17.49 -29.24 6.28
N VAL A 163 -16.35 -29.68 6.83
CA VAL A 163 -15.61 -28.93 7.87
C VAL A 163 -14.45 -28.16 7.20
N PRO A 164 -14.52 -26.82 7.09
CA PRO A 164 -13.49 -26.04 6.41
C PRO A 164 -12.11 -26.16 7.05
N PHE A 165 -11.06 -25.96 6.26
CA PHE A 165 -9.67 -26.09 6.71
C PHE A 165 -9.28 -25.14 7.86
N ASP A 166 -9.83 -23.93 7.89
CA ASP A 166 -9.60 -22.91 8.91
C ASP A 166 -10.50 -23.09 10.16
N CYS A 167 -11.42 -24.06 10.13
CA CYS A 167 -12.30 -24.37 11.25
C CYS A 167 -11.56 -25.09 12.38
N LYS A 168 -11.85 -24.65 13.62
CA LYS A 168 -11.40 -25.31 14.85
C LYS A 168 -12.47 -26.28 15.32
N PHE A 169 -12.56 -27.40 14.63
CA PHE A 169 -13.47 -28.48 14.99
C PHE A 169 -12.75 -29.57 15.79
N MET A 170 -13.22 -29.84 17.00
CA MET A 170 -12.62 -30.81 17.91
C MET A 170 -13.61 -31.92 18.23
N VAL A 171 -13.16 -33.15 18.09
CA VAL A 171 -13.86 -34.35 18.54
C VAL A 171 -13.17 -34.89 19.79
N ILE A 172 -13.97 -35.20 20.80
CA ILE A 172 -13.52 -35.74 22.07
C ILE A 172 -13.91 -37.21 22.13
N GLN A 173 -12.92 -38.08 22.30
CA GLN A 173 -13.11 -39.52 22.46
C GLN A 173 -12.48 -40.01 23.76
N ASN A 174 -13.12 -40.99 24.41
CA ASN A 174 -12.56 -41.58 25.62
C ASN A 174 -11.31 -42.40 25.27
N SER A 175 -10.27 -42.27 26.09
CA SER A 175 -9.08 -43.09 25.92
C SER A 175 -9.37 -44.54 26.31
N PRO A 176 -9.16 -45.53 25.41
CA PRO A 176 -9.46 -46.93 25.71
C PRO A 176 -8.61 -47.50 26.86
N ASN A 177 -7.45 -46.89 27.14
CA ASN A 177 -6.47 -47.44 28.08
C ASN A 177 -6.52 -46.84 29.50
N VAL A 178 -7.18 -45.69 29.72
CA VAL A 178 -7.12 -44.96 31.01
C VAL A 178 -8.46 -44.29 31.29
N ILE A 179 -9.08 -44.67 32.42
CA ILE A 179 -10.35 -44.09 32.88
C ILE A 179 -10.14 -42.61 33.25
N GLY A 180 -10.99 -41.73 32.72
CA GLY A 180 -10.94 -40.29 33.00
C GLY A 180 -9.90 -39.52 32.19
N ARG A 181 -9.38 -40.13 31.12
CA ARG A 181 -8.52 -39.48 30.11
C ARG A 181 -9.29 -39.37 28.80
N GLU A 182 -9.36 -38.17 28.25
CA GLU A 182 -10.03 -37.90 26.98
C GLU A 182 -8.98 -37.49 25.93
N ILE A 183 -9.11 -38.05 24.73
CA ILE A 183 -8.29 -37.72 23.57
C ILE A 183 -9.04 -36.69 22.74
N ILE A 184 -8.37 -35.59 22.44
CA ILE A 184 -8.94 -34.52 21.63
C ILE A 184 -8.30 -34.58 20.25
N THR A 185 -9.13 -34.77 19.25
CA THR A 185 -8.74 -34.88 17.85
C THR A 185 -9.32 -33.71 17.08
N GLU A 186 -8.49 -32.99 16.33
CA GLU A 186 -8.96 -31.97 15.41
C GLU A 186 -9.30 -32.58 14.06
N VAL A 187 -10.41 -32.14 13.47
CA VAL A 187 -10.93 -32.67 12.19
C VAL A 187 -11.18 -31.54 11.21
N TYR A 188 -10.85 -31.77 9.94
CA TYR A 188 -11.04 -30.79 8.88
C TYR A 188 -10.96 -31.45 7.49
N GLN A 189 -11.45 -30.76 6.48
CA GLN A 189 -11.27 -31.08 5.07
C GLN A 189 -10.52 -29.94 4.40
N VAL A 190 -9.60 -30.27 3.48
CA VAL A 190 -8.86 -29.25 2.72
C VAL A 190 -9.81 -28.49 1.80
N ASP A 191 -10.71 -29.21 1.13
CA ASP A 191 -11.70 -28.68 0.21
C ASP A 191 -12.96 -29.56 0.22
N LYS A 192 -14.07 -29.05 -0.32
CA LYS A 192 -15.35 -29.78 -0.38
C LYS A 192 -15.18 -31.07 -1.21
N GLY A 193 -15.62 -32.21 -0.64
CA GLY A 193 -15.52 -33.52 -1.31
C GLY A 193 -14.15 -34.19 -1.23
N ARG A 194 -13.18 -33.60 -0.52
CA ARG A 194 -11.93 -34.28 -0.16
C ARG A 194 -12.11 -35.13 1.09
N GLU A 195 -11.19 -36.08 1.28
CA GLU A 195 -11.14 -36.94 2.46
C GLU A 195 -11.07 -36.12 3.76
N LEU A 196 -11.81 -36.58 4.76
CA LEU A 196 -11.74 -36.04 6.11
C LEU A 196 -10.37 -36.33 6.71
N ARG A 197 -9.70 -35.29 7.21
CA ARG A 197 -8.40 -35.40 7.86
C ARG A 197 -8.56 -35.16 9.34
N SER A 198 -7.90 -36.01 10.14
CA SER A 198 -7.88 -35.92 11.59
C SER A 198 -6.43 -35.87 12.08
N SER A 199 -6.17 -35.01 13.07
CA SER A 199 -4.89 -34.96 13.78
C SER A 199 -5.13 -34.92 15.28
N GLN A 200 -4.29 -35.60 16.06
CA GLN A 200 -4.42 -35.53 17.52
C GLN A 200 -4.01 -34.14 17.99
N PHE A 201 -4.97 -33.40 18.56
CA PHE A 201 -4.72 -32.07 19.11
C PHE A 201 -4.09 -32.17 20.49
N GLY A 202 -4.57 -33.06 21.35
CA GLY A 202 -4.03 -33.15 22.71
C GLY A 202 -4.71 -34.21 23.56
N ILE A 203 -4.32 -34.24 24.83
CA ILE A 203 -4.88 -35.14 25.83
C ILE A 203 -5.36 -34.30 27.00
N TRP A 204 -6.54 -34.63 27.51
CA TRP A 204 -7.09 -34.06 28.73
C TRP A 204 -7.16 -35.13 29.82
N ASP A 205 -6.62 -34.81 31.00
CA ASP A 205 -6.70 -35.63 32.21
C ASP A 205 -7.38 -34.82 33.33
N VAL A 206 -8.18 -35.48 34.18
CA VAL A 206 -8.81 -34.83 35.36
C VAL A 206 -7.79 -34.14 36.28
N ARG A 207 -6.59 -34.71 36.43
CA ARG A 207 -5.55 -34.18 37.33
C ARG A 207 -4.67 -33.09 36.70
N ASN A 208 -4.33 -33.25 35.42
CA ASN A 208 -3.33 -32.42 34.75
C ASN A 208 -3.96 -31.37 33.82
N GLY A 209 -5.28 -31.41 33.60
CA GLY A 209 -5.98 -30.56 32.66
C GLY A 209 -5.62 -30.86 31.20
N LEU A 210 -5.83 -29.88 30.32
CA LEU A 210 -5.56 -29.98 28.89
C LEU A 210 -4.07 -29.79 28.58
N LYS A 211 -3.45 -30.79 27.94
CA LYS A 211 -2.12 -30.66 27.32
C LYS A 211 -2.28 -30.53 25.81
N GLY A 212 -2.29 -29.28 25.34
CA GLY A 212 -2.35 -28.93 23.92
C GLY A 212 -1.01 -28.43 23.36
N PRO A 213 -0.91 -28.29 22.02
CA PRO A 213 0.28 -27.79 21.34
C PRO A 213 0.50 -26.30 21.64
N LYS A 214 1.76 -25.86 21.53
CA LYS A 214 2.10 -24.42 21.66
C LYS A 214 1.92 -23.64 20.36
N HIS A 215 2.02 -24.32 19.21
CA HIS A 215 1.94 -23.69 17.89
C HIS A 215 0.50 -23.40 17.48
N GLY A 216 0.30 -22.28 16.78
CA GLY A 216 -1.00 -21.89 16.21
C GLY A 216 -1.53 -22.85 15.14
N LEU A 217 -2.80 -22.69 14.76
CA LEU A 217 -3.52 -23.59 13.85
C LEU A 217 -2.75 -23.87 12.54
N PHE A 218 -2.37 -22.82 11.83
CA PHE A 218 -1.74 -22.92 10.49
C PHE A 218 -0.28 -23.36 10.51
N LEU A 219 0.39 -23.29 11.66
CA LEU A 219 1.72 -23.89 11.82
C LEU A 219 1.64 -25.41 11.98
N ARG A 220 0.54 -25.91 12.56
CA ARG A 220 0.27 -27.36 12.66
C ARG A 220 -0.31 -27.93 11.37
N ARG A 221 -1.18 -27.17 10.72
CA ARG A 221 -1.78 -27.49 9.42
C ARG A 221 -1.04 -26.72 8.32
N ASN A 222 0.16 -27.16 7.99
CA ASN A 222 1.03 -26.49 7.01
C ASN A 222 1.04 -27.13 5.61
N ASN A 223 0.24 -28.18 5.38
CA ASN A 223 0.24 -28.97 4.15
C ASN A 223 -1.19 -29.06 3.58
N LEU A 224 -1.32 -28.80 2.27
CA LEU A 224 -2.57 -28.88 1.52
C LEU A 224 -2.67 -30.15 0.64
N PHE A 225 -1.73 -31.07 0.77
CA PHE A 225 -1.76 -32.42 0.19
C PHE A 225 -1.97 -32.45 -1.34
N GLY A 226 -1.33 -31.53 -2.06
CA GLY A 226 -1.41 -31.43 -3.52
C GLY A 226 -2.72 -30.83 -4.05
N GLN A 227 -3.53 -30.20 -3.19
CA GLN A 227 -4.76 -29.53 -3.61
C GLN A 227 -4.49 -28.52 -4.73
N ASN A 228 -5.35 -28.53 -5.75
CA ASN A 228 -5.31 -27.56 -6.83
C ASN A 228 -6.04 -26.28 -6.39
N ILE A 229 -5.34 -25.15 -6.44
CA ILE A 229 -5.89 -23.81 -6.19
C ILE A 229 -5.90 -23.05 -7.51
N ARG A 230 -7.07 -22.54 -7.90
CA ARG A 230 -7.23 -21.75 -9.13
C ARG A 230 -6.76 -20.33 -8.87
N VAL A 231 -5.76 -19.89 -9.60
CA VAL A 231 -5.11 -18.58 -9.45
C VAL A 231 -5.41 -17.71 -10.65
N THR A 232 -5.75 -16.44 -10.41
CA THR A 232 -5.77 -15.42 -11.45
C THR A 232 -4.64 -14.41 -11.28
N SER A 233 -4.18 -13.85 -12.40
CA SER A 233 -3.29 -12.69 -12.41
C SER A 233 -3.57 -11.85 -13.67
N ILE A 234 -2.86 -10.74 -13.81
CA ILE A 234 -2.99 -9.80 -14.93
C ILE A 234 -1.65 -9.70 -15.62
N HIS A 235 -1.66 -9.59 -16.95
CA HIS A 235 -0.44 -9.44 -17.72
C HIS A 235 0.06 -7.98 -17.66
N ASP A 236 0.97 -7.69 -16.74
CA ASP A 236 1.51 -6.35 -16.53
C ASP A 236 3.04 -6.38 -16.28
N PRO A 237 3.85 -6.39 -17.35
CA PRO A 237 5.30 -6.47 -17.23
C PRO A 237 5.93 -5.20 -16.61
N PRO A 238 6.87 -5.32 -15.65
CA PRO A 238 7.57 -6.54 -15.21
C PRO A 238 6.97 -7.23 -13.97
N ILE A 239 5.84 -6.75 -13.43
CA ILE A 239 5.26 -7.22 -12.16
C ILE A 239 4.74 -8.64 -12.29
N SER A 240 4.05 -8.92 -13.40
CA SER A 240 3.45 -10.21 -13.69
C SER A 240 3.57 -10.49 -15.18
N LEU A 241 4.25 -11.59 -15.51
CA LEU A 241 4.46 -12.02 -16.89
C LEU A 241 4.06 -13.48 -17.04
N PHE A 242 3.19 -13.75 -18.01
CA PHE A 242 2.70 -15.09 -18.29
C PHE A 242 3.64 -15.83 -19.22
N HIS A 243 4.07 -17.01 -18.82
CA HIS A 243 4.71 -17.97 -19.70
C HIS A 243 3.65 -18.95 -20.20
N ARG A 244 3.53 -19.05 -21.52
CA ARG A 244 2.57 -19.93 -22.18
C ARG A 244 3.28 -21.07 -22.88
N ASN A 245 2.67 -22.24 -22.86
CA ASN A 245 3.12 -23.39 -23.65
C ASN A 245 2.68 -23.27 -25.11
N GLU A 246 3.15 -24.19 -25.96
CA GLU A 246 2.75 -24.30 -27.38
C GLU A 246 1.24 -24.41 -27.59
N ARG A 247 0.50 -24.91 -26.58
CA ARG A 247 -0.97 -25.01 -26.57
C ARG A 247 -1.68 -23.75 -26.07
N ASN A 248 -0.95 -22.65 -25.86
CA ASN A 248 -1.44 -21.37 -25.34
C ASN A 248 -1.98 -21.43 -23.89
N GLU A 249 -1.65 -22.48 -23.14
CA GLU A 249 -1.97 -22.62 -21.71
C GLU A 249 -0.89 -21.95 -20.87
N ILE A 250 -1.30 -21.26 -19.80
CA ILE A 250 -0.40 -20.56 -18.88
C ILE A 250 0.23 -21.58 -17.92
N THR A 251 1.54 -21.74 -17.99
CA THR A 251 2.26 -22.69 -17.13
C THR A 251 2.93 -22.04 -15.93
N LYS A 252 3.40 -20.80 -16.09
CA LYS A 252 4.11 -20.10 -15.04
C LYS A 252 3.81 -18.61 -15.10
N ILE A 253 3.71 -18.01 -13.93
CA ILE A 253 3.74 -16.55 -13.75
C ILE A 253 5.14 -16.19 -13.25
N SER A 254 5.80 -15.25 -13.92
CA SER A 254 7.04 -14.64 -13.45
C SER A 254 6.83 -13.20 -13.02
N GLY A 255 7.85 -12.60 -12.41
CA GLY A 255 7.75 -11.32 -11.72
C GLY A 255 7.55 -11.50 -10.22
N PHE A 256 7.36 -10.40 -9.49
CA PHE A 256 7.37 -10.40 -8.02
C PHE A 256 6.29 -11.32 -7.42
N PHE A 257 5.04 -11.21 -7.87
CA PHE A 257 3.95 -12.06 -7.37
C PHE A 257 4.06 -13.51 -7.85
N GLY A 258 4.69 -13.74 -9.01
CA GLY A 258 5.00 -15.08 -9.50
C GLY A 258 5.99 -15.81 -8.59
N GLU A 259 7.07 -15.14 -8.17
CA GLU A 259 8.03 -15.70 -7.21
C GLU A 259 7.40 -15.96 -5.84
N VAL A 260 6.54 -15.06 -5.36
CA VAL A 260 5.79 -15.28 -4.11
C VAL A 260 4.88 -16.51 -4.21
N ILE A 261 4.18 -16.71 -5.34
CA ILE A 261 3.38 -17.91 -5.58
C ILE A 261 4.24 -19.16 -5.53
N LEU A 262 5.40 -19.19 -6.18
CA LEU A 262 6.24 -20.38 -6.21
C LEU A 262 6.68 -20.80 -4.80
N LEU A 263 7.04 -19.81 -3.97
CA LEU A 263 7.37 -20.05 -2.57
C LEU A 263 6.17 -20.57 -1.77
N LEU A 264 4.98 -20.01 -2.00
CA LEU A 264 3.75 -20.52 -1.39
C LEU A 264 3.42 -21.94 -1.85
N GLN A 265 3.65 -22.26 -3.12
CA GLN A 265 3.39 -23.59 -3.69
C GLN A 265 4.26 -24.65 -2.99
N GLU A 266 5.54 -24.36 -2.83
CA GLU A 266 6.50 -25.23 -2.15
C GLU A 266 6.21 -25.36 -0.65
N ALA A 267 5.93 -24.24 0.03
CA ALA A 267 5.67 -24.23 1.46
C ALA A 267 4.37 -24.95 1.84
N LEU A 268 3.32 -24.82 1.02
CA LEU A 268 1.99 -25.37 1.28
C LEU A 268 1.80 -26.77 0.69
N ASN A 269 2.71 -27.23 -0.17
CA ASN A 269 2.55 -28.45 -0.97
C ASN A 269 1.19 -28.49 -1.68
N CYS A 270 0.92 -27.50 -2.52
CA CYS A 270 -0.27 -27.39 -3.36
C CYS A 270 0.11 -27.28 -4.84
N THR A 271 -0.88 -27.33 -5.72
CA THR A 271 -0.71 -27.06 -7.16
C THR A 271 -1.51 -25.82 -7.54
N PHE A 272 -0.95 -24.97 -8.41
CA PHE A 272 -1.65 -23.79 -8.91
C PHE A 272 -2.03 -23.96 -10.37
N THR A 273 -3.28 -23.64 -10.67
CA THR A 273 -3.79 -23.55 -12.05
C THR A 273 -4.10 -22.12 -12.40
N TYR A 274 -3.56 -21.61 -13.50
CA TYR A 274 -3.60 -20.19 -13.81
C TYR A 274 -4.72 -19.85 -14.81
N LYS A 275 -5.44 -18.76 -14.52
CA LYS A 275 -6.33 -18.07 -15.47
C LYS A 275 -5.90 -16.63 -15.62
N GLU A 276 -6.01 -16.08 -16.82
CA GLU A 276 -5.70 -14.69 -17.09
C GLU A 276 -6.94 -13.82 -16.87
N ALA A 277 -6.78 -12.75 -16.10
CA ALA A 277 -7.75 -11.68 -16.01
C ALA A 277 -7.36 -10.53 -16.95
N LYS A 278 -8.37 -9.91 -17.58
CA LYS A 278 -8.16 -8.75 -18.47
C LYS A 278 -7.76 -7.48 -17.72
N SER A 279 -8.22 -7.34 -16.48
CA SER A 279 -8.11 -6.13 -15.65
C SER A 279 -8.17 -6.50 -14.17
N TRP A 280 -7.83 -5.55 -13.29
CA TRP A 280 -8.02 -5.72 -11.84
C TRP A 280 -9.49 -5.79 -11.47
N GLY A 281 -10.32 -4.99 -12.16
CA GLY A 281 -11.75 -4.94 -11.96
C GLY A 281 -12.18 -3.80 -11.05
N MET A 282 -13.45 -3.45 -11.20
CA MET A 282 -14.18 -2.50 -10.39
C MET A 282 -15.54 -3.08 -10.04
N CYS A 283 -16.12 -2.64 -8.93
CA CYS A 283 -17.47 -3.01 -8.55
C CYS A 283 -18.43 -1.93 -9.03
N LEU A 284 -19.37 -2.34 -9.87
CA LEU A 284 -20.37 -1.46 -10.47
C LEU A 284 -21.53 -1.24 -9.48
N PRO A 285 -22.30 -0.13 -9.62
CA PRO A 285 -23.44 0.15 -8.75
C PRO A 285 -24.55 -0.91 -8.78
N ASN A 286 -24.57 -1.77 -9.81
CA ASN A 286 -25.50 -2.90 -9.93
C ASN A 286 -25.11 -4.11 -9.05
N GLY A 287 -24.00 -4.03 -8.30
CA GLY A 287 -23.48 -5.10 -7.44
C GLY A 287 -22.64 -6.15 -8.16
N SER A 288 -22.49 -6.06 -9.49
CA SER A 288 -21.57 -6.90 -10.25
C SER A 288 -20.17 -6.30 -10.28
N CYS A 289 -19.14 -7.12 -10.25
CA CYS A 289 -17.76 -6.67 -10.38
C CYS A 289 -17.11 -7.27 -11.62
N THR A 290 -16.20 -6.51 -12.23
CA THR A 290 -15.47 -6.85 -13.46
C THR A 290 -14.07 -7.40 -13.13
N GLY A 291 -13.33 -7.81 -14.16
CA GLY A 291 -11.93 -8.21 -14.05
C GLY A 291 -11.68 -9.36 -13.07
N ALA A 292 -10.51 -9.32 -12.43
CA ALA A 292 -10.11 -10.33 -11.45
C ALA A 292 -10.99 -10.36 -10.19
N ILE A 293 -11.58 -9.22 -9.78
CA ILE A 293 -12.54 -9.17 -8.66
C ILE A 293 -13.81 -9.94 -9.00
N GLY A 294 -14.36 -9.73 -10.20
CA GLY A 294 -15.53 -10.48 -10.68
C GLY A 294 -15.27 -11.99 -10.70
N MET A 295 -14.09 -12.41 -11.14
CA MET A 295 -13.70 -13.83 -11.15
C MET A 295 -13.62 -14.42 -9.73
N LEU A 296 -13.15 -13.66 -8.73
CA LEU A 296 -13.15 -14.08 -7.33
C LEU A 296 -14.57 -14.17 -6.76
N MET A 297 -15.42 -13.19 -7.03
CA MET A 297 -16.80 -13.18 -6.54
C MET A 297 -17.67 -14.30 -7.15
N ASN A 298 -17.46 -14.59 -8.44
CA ASN A 298 -18.19 -15.62 -9.16
C ASN A 298 -17.67 -17.05 -8.89
N ASN A 299 -16.66 -17.20 -8.01
CA ASN A 299 -16.02 -18.48 -7.71
C ASN A 299 -15.37 -19.15 -8.96
N ASP A 300 -14.92 -18.34 -9.92
CA ASP A 300 -14.18 -18.82 -11.10
C ASP A 300 -12.72 -19.15 -10.76
N VAL A 301 -12.17 -18.46 -9.76
CA VAL A 301 -10.81 -18.56 -9.24
C VAL A 301 -10.78 -18.37 -7.73
N ASP A 302 -9.88 -19.06 -7.04
CA ASP A 302 -9.80 -19.11 -5.57
C ASP A 302 -8.88 -18.04 -4.99
N PHE A 303 -7.85 -17.69 -5.76
CA PHE A 303 -6.78 -16.77 -5.37
C PHE A 303 -6.42 -15.85 -6.53
N ALA A 304 -6.07 -14.61 -6.24
CA ALA A 304 -5.60 -13.64 -7.22
C ALA A 304 -4.25 -13.08 -6.78
N ALA A 305 -3.22 -13.43 -7.54
CA ALA A 305 -1.85 -13.08 -7.27
C ALA A 305 -1.35 -12.02 -8.25
N THR A 306 -1.77 -10.81 -7.95
CA THR A 306 -1.36 -9.59 -8.61
C THR A 306 -1.38 -8.47 -7.57
N GLU A 307 -0.89 -7.30 -7.97
CA GLU A 307 -0.92 -6.10 -7.17
C GLU A 307 -2.36 -5.59 -7.00
N PHE A 308 -3.03 -5.88 -5.89
CA PHE A 308 -4.28 -5.21 -5.56
C PHE A 308 -4.08 -4.12 -4.52
N MET A 309 -4.57 -2.93 -4.83
CA MET A 309 -4.81 -1.88 -3.85
C MET A 309 -5.96 -2.28 -2.93
N MET A 310 -5.70 -2.21 -1.62
CA MET A 310 -6.71 -2.42 -0.58
C MET A 310 -7.59 -1.16 -0.43
N THR A 311 -8.71 -1.13 -1.15
CA THR A 311 -9.71 -0.05 -1.07
C THR A 311 -10.95 -0.51 -0.30
N SER A 312 -11.75 0.44 0.20
CA SER A 312 -13.00 0.13 0.92
C SER A 312 -13.96 -0.68 0.06
N ASP A 313 -14.20 -0.23 -1.17
CA ASP A 313 -15.13 -0.87 -2.11
C ASP A 313 -14.73 -2.33 -2.41
N ARG A 314 -13.44 -2.64 -2.40
CA ARG A 314 -12.93 -4.00 -2.63
C ARG A 314 -12.98 -4.85 -1.37
N LEU A 315 -12.79 -4.27 -0.18
CA LEU A 315 -12.88 -5.00 1.09
C LEU A 315 -14.28 -5.59 1.34
N ASP A 316 -15.31 -4.94 0.81
CA ASP A 316 -16.70 -5.43 0.91
C ASP A 316 -16.97 -6.61 -0.05
N ALA A 317 -16.23 -6.68 -1.18
CA ALA A 317 -16.42 -7.68 -2.23
C ALA A 317 -15.50 -8.91 -2.09
N ILE A 318 -14.25 -8.71 -1.68
CA ILE A 318 -13.19 -9.73 -1.66
C ILE A 318 -12.38 -9.69 -0.36
N SER A 319 -11.67 -10.77 -0.07
CA SER A 319 -10.81 -10.86 1.11
C SER A 319 -9.34 -10.70 0.75
N PHE A 320 -8.65 -9.77 1.40
CA PHE A 320 -7.20 -9.57 1.19
C PHE A 320 -6.33 -10.46 2.05
N THR A 321 -5.13 -10.75 1.53
CA THR A 321 -4.03 -11.28 2.32
C THR A 321 -3.47 -10.23 3.29
N THR A 322 -2.51 -10.65 4.13
CA THR A 322 -1.64 -9.71 4.82
C THR A 322 -0.98 -8.76 3.80
N PRO A 323 -0.91 -7.44 4.10
CA PRO A 323 -0.20 -6.46 3.28
C PRO A 323 1.23 -6.89 2.94
N ILE A 324 1.58 -6.75 1.66
CA ILE A 324 2.91 -7.07 1.15
C ILE A 324 3.81 -5.84 1.27
N TYR A 325 3.39 -4.72 0.69
CA TYR A 325 4.10 -3.44 0.77
C TYR A 325 3.12 -2.26 0.66
N THR A 326 3.61 -1.07 0.97
CA THR A 326 2.85 0.19 0.90
C THR A 326 3.56 1.13 -0.04
N THR A 327 2.80 1.82 -0.90
CA THR A 327 3.32 2.74 -1.92
C THR A 327 2.44 3.99 -2.00
N LYS A 328 2.88 4.99 -2.78
CA LYS A 328 2.17 6.27 -2.96
C LYS A 328 1.62 6.34 -4.38
N CYS A 329 0.42 6.86 -4.54
CA CYS A 329 -0.15 7.19 -5.85
C CYS A 329 0.21 8.64 -6.19
N ARG A 330 0.78 8.84 -7.38
CA ARG A 330 1.20 10.15 -7.89
C ARG A 330 0.88 10.26 -9.37
N ALA A 331 0.57 11.48 -9.81
CA ALA A 331 0.56 11.81 -11.23
C ALA A 331 1.98 12.11 -11.70
N TYR A 332 2.32 11.70 -12.91
CA TYR A 332 3.61 11.96 -13.55
C TYR A 332 3.39 12.75 -14.83
N ILE A 333 4.29 13.70 -15.07
CA ILE A 333 4.40 14.41 -16.35
C ILE A 333 5.81 14.27 -16.90
N LYS A 334 5.95 14.48 -18.21
CA LYS A 334 7.26 14.59 -18.85
C LYS A 334 8.00 15.79 -18.28
N ARG A 335 9.26 15.59 -17.90
CA ARG A 335 10.15 16.67 -17.48
C ARG A 335 10.17 17.73 -18.58
N PRO A 336 9.82 19.00 -18.30
CA PRO A 336 9.86 20.04 -19.31
C PRO A 336 11.30 20.22 -19.80
N ALA A 337 11.46 20.40 -21.11
CA ALA A 337 12.76 20.69 -21.68
C ALA A 337 13.26 22.02 -21.08
N SER A 338 14.42 21.99 -20.40
CA SER A 338 15.06 23.21 -19.89
C SER A 338 15.75 23.94 -21.04
N SER A 339 14.96 24.61 -21.86
CA SER A 339 15.43 25.35 -23.04
C SER A 339 14.91 26.78 -23.09
N ASP A 340 14.56 27.36 -21.95
CA ASP A 340 14.38 28.81 -21.89
C ASP A 340 15.76 29.43 -21.62
N VAL A 341 16.24 30.18 -22.60
CA VAL A 341 17.43 31.03 -22.47
C VAL A 341 17.26 31.88 -21.21
N LYS A 342 18.12 31.64 -20.20
CA LYS A 342 18.06 32.38 -18.94
C LYS A 342 18.62 33.80 -19.14
N TRP A 343 17.76 34.72 -19.55
CA TRP A 343 18.11 36.13 -19.79
C TRP A 343 18.73 36.83 -18.57
N ASP A 344 18.38 36.37 -17.37
CA ASP A 344 18.83 36.91 -16.09
C ASP A 344 20.01 36.13 -15.48
N ALA A 345 20.49 35.05 -16.12
CA ALA A 345 21.51 34.17 -15.54
C ALA A 345 22.82 34.87 -15.15
N TYR A 346 23.17 35.96 -15.83
CA TYR A 346 24.38 36.74 -15.56
C TYR A 346 24.18 37.81 -14.47
N THR A 347 22.94 38.22 -14.21
CA THR A 347 22.62 39.16 -13.13
C THR A 347 22.21 38.46 -11.83
N ALA A 348 21.70 37.23 -11.92
CA ALA A 348 21.23 36.40 -10.82
C ALA A 348 22.26 36.05 -9.73
N PRO A 349 23.58 35.91 -10.01
CA PRO A 349 24.55 35.50 -8.97
C PRO A 349 24.64 36.48 -7.79
N PHE A 350 24.33 37.76 -8.02
CA PHE A 350 24.27 38.78 -6.99
C PHE A 350 22.86 39.33 -6.85
N SER A 351 22.42 39.49 -5.60
CA SER A 351 21.16 40.18 -5.32
C SER A 351 21.23 41.64 -5.77
N ILE A 352 20.07 42.24 -6.07
CA ILE A 352 19.98 43.65 -6.47
C ILE A 352 20.64 44.61 -5.45
N ASN A 353 20.65 44.25 -4.17
CA ASN A 353 21.28 45.02 -3.12
C ASN A 353 22.81 45.07 -3.25
N ILE A 354 23.43 43.95 -3.66
CA ILE A 354 24.88 43.88 -3.91
C ILE A 354 25.22 44.71 -5.15
N TRP A 355 24.44 44.60 -6.22
CA TRP A 355 24.63 45.43 -7.42
C TRP A 355 24.56 46.93 -7.11
N ARG A 356 23.59 47.35 -6.29
CA ARG A 356 23.49 48.74 -5.80
C ARG A 356 24.69 49.13 -4.94
N ALA A 357 25.17 48.24 -4.08
CA ALA A 357 26.34 48.50 -3.24
C ALA A 357 27.63 48.66 -4.07
N ILE A 358 27.82 47.85 -5.11
CA ILE A 358 28.96 47.97 -6.05
C ILE A 358 28.89 49.31 -6.79
N ALA A 359 27.72 49.67 -7.33
CA ALA A 359 27.53 50.95 -8.01
C ALA A 359 27.81 52.15 -7.09
N PHE A 360 27.29 52.10 -5.85
CA PHE A 360 27.56 53.12 -4.85
C PHE A 360 29.05 53.20 -4.50
N PHE A 361 29.73 52.07 -4.33
CA PHE A 361 31.15 52.00 -4.04
C PHE A 361 32.01 52.61 -5.16
N ILE A 362 31.67 52.36 -6.44
CA ILE A 362 32.36 52.96 -7.60
C ILE A 362 32.23 54.48 -7.59
N VAL A 363 31.01 55.01 -7.36
CA VAL A 363 30.77 56.46 -7.32
C VAL A 363 31.47 57.10 -6.11
N LEU A 364 31.39 56.46 -4.95
CA LEU A 364 32.02 56.94 -3.71
C LEU A 364 33.54 57.02 -3.86
N THR A 365 34.18 55.97 -4.34
CA THR A 365 35.64 55.93 -4.53
C THR A 365 36.11 56.88 -5.63
N SER A 366 35.32 57.08 -6.69
CA SER A 366 35.59 58.11 -7.70
C SER A 366 35.53 59.52 -7.09
N GLY A 367 34.55 59.76 -6.21
CA GLY A 367 34.40 61.02 -5.47
C GLY A 367 35.55 61.28 -4.50
N THR A 368 36.04 60.26 -3.78
CA THR A 368 37.16 60.40 -2.86
C THR A 368 38.47 60.71 -3.60
N ILE A 369 38.71 60.11 -4.76
CA ILE A 369 39.88 60.46 -5.60
C ILE A 369 39.82 61.93 -6.03
N VAL A 370 38.66 62.40 -6.50
CA VAL A 370 38.48 63.83 -6.88
C VAL A 370 38.66 64.75 -5.68
N LEU A 371 38.15 64.38 -4.51
CA LEU A 371 38.32 65.16 -3.28
C LEU A 371 39.79 65.26 -2.88
N ILE A 372 40.52 64.14 -2.88
CA ILE A 372 41.96 64.10 -2.57
C ILE A 372 42.73 64.97 -3.57
N GLN A 373 42.47 64.82 -4.87
CA GLN A 373 43.12 65.64 -5.90
C GLN A 373 42.83 67.14 -5.68
N ARG A 374 41.59 67.52 -5.35
CA ARG A 374 41.25 68.91 -5.06
C ARG A 374 41.92 69.44 -3.79
N LEU A 375 41.89 68.70 -2.69
CA LEU A 375 42.53 69.11 -1.44
C LEU A 375 44.03 69.32 -1.63
N PHE A 376 44.72 68.36 -2.28
CA PHE A 376 46.15 68.48 -2.55
C PHE A 376 46.50 69.66 -3.48
N THR A 377 45.63 70.00 -4.44
CA THR A 377 45.85 71.20 -5.28
C THR A 377 45.68 72.52 -4.52
N VAL A 378 44.92 72.53 -3.43
CA VAL A 378 44.78 73.70 -2.54
C VAL A 378 46.02 73.84 -1.66
N THR A 379 46.56 72.73 -1.14
CA THR A 379 47.70 72.73 -0.22
C THR A 379 49.05 72.89 -0.91
N SER A 380 49.21 72.44 -2.17
CA SER A 380 50.47 72.51 -2.93
C SER A 380 50.27 73.08 -4.34
N PRO A 381 50.53 74.38 -4.57
CA PRO A 381 50.29 75.03 -5.85
C PRO A 381 51.28 74.63 -6.96
N TYR A 382 52.39 73.95 -6.64
CA TYR A 382 53.38 73.47 -7.61
C TYR A 382 52.89 72.29 -8.48
N LEU A 383 51.86 71.56 -8.02
CA LEU A 383 51.23 70.43 -8.74
C LEU A 383 50.05 70.87 -9.62
N ARG A 384 49.85 72.18 -9.81
CA ARG A 384 48.64 72.75 -10.44
C ARG A 384 48.51 72.47 -11.94
N ASN A 385 49.61 72.18 -12.64
CA ASN A 385 49.67 72.06 -14.10
C ASN A 385 49.69 70.62 -14.64
N ASP A 386 49.67 69.61 -13.78
CA ASP A 386 49.65 68.21 -14.24
C ASP A 386 48.21 67.69 -14.40
N ASN A 387 47.99 66.93 -15.47
CA ASN A 387 46.67 66.58 -16.04
C ASN A 387 45.58 66.26 -15.00
N ARG A 388 44.69 67.24 -14.75
CA ARG A 388 43.49 67.04 -13.92
C ARG A 388 42.52 66.14 -14.66
N LEU A 389 42.41 64.90 -14.22
CA LEU A 389 41.40 63.99 -14.74
C LEU A 389 40.01 64.50 -14.36
N ARG A 390 39.09 64.49 -15.32
CA ARG A 390 37.68 64.80 -15.06
C ARG A 390 37.07 63.71 -14.19
N PHE A 391 36.02 64.04 -13.42
CA PHE A 391 35.28 63.04 -12.64
C PHE A 391 34.80 61.87 -13.51
N THR A 392 34.39 62.15 -14.75
CA THR A 392 33.97 61.13 -15.72
C THR A 392 35.10 60.18 -16.14
N GLU A 393 36.33 60.71 -16.28
CA GLU A 393 37.52 59.91 -16.61
C GLU A 393 37.92 59.03 -15.42
N ILE A 394 37.86 59.57 -14.21
CA ILE A 394 38.12 58.83 -12.97
C ILE A 394 37.07 57.73 -12.78
N LEU A 395 35.80 58.05 -12.95
CA LEU A 395 34.70 57.08 -12.88
C LEU A 395 34.92 55.95 -13.89
N PHE A 396 35.31 56.27 -15.13
CA PHE A 396 35.66 55.27 -16.14
C PHE A 396 36.84 54.40 -15.72
N PHE A 397 37.91 54.97 -15.15
CA PHE A 397 39.05 54.19 -14.66
C PHE A 397 38.70 53.29 -13.46
N VAL A 398 37.87 53.78 -12.53
CA VAL A 398 37.40 52.98 -11.39
C VAL A 398 36.50 51.84 -11.89
N THR A 399 35.58 52.09 -12.80
CA THR A 399 34.80 51.03 -13.46
C THR A 399 35.72 50.05 -14.20
N GLY A 400 36.75 50.53 -14.89
CA GLY A 400 37.76 49.70 -15.56
C GLY A 400 38.49 48.76 -14.60
N ALA A 401 38.80 49.19 -13.37
CA ALA A 401 39.40 48.34 -12.35
C ALA A 401 38.49 47.15 -11.97
N PHE A 402 37.17 47.36 -11.89
CA PHE A 402 36.18 46.28 -11.70
C PHE A 402 36.05 45.36 -12.92
N CYS A 403 36.49 45.79 -14.10
CA CYS A 403 36.60 44.98 -15.31
C CYS A 403 38.00 44.33 -15.47
N ASN A 404 38.81 44.27 -14.40
CA ASN A 404 40.20 43.78 -14.42
C ASN A 404 41.13 44.53 -15.40
N GLN A 405 40.85 45.80 -15.69
CA GLN A 405 41.72 46.64 -16.52
C GLN A 405 42.67 47.44 -15.63
N GLY A 406 43.94 47.51 -16.04
CA GLY A 406 44.94 48.33 -15.38
C GLY A 406 44.74 49.82 -15.64
N MET A 407 45.25 50.66 -14.75
CA MET A 407 45.23 52.12 -14.89
C MET A 407 46.65 52.71 -14.84
N LYS A 408 46.79 53.93 -15.39
CA LYS A 408 48.06 54.67 -15.30
C LYS A 408 48.35 55.05 -13.85
N GLN A 409 49.62 55.00 -13.48
CA GLN A 409 50.07 55.30 -12.13
C GLN A 409 49.82 56.77 -11.77
N SER A 410 49.14 56.99 -10.64
CA SER A 410 48.98 58.33 -10.05
C SER A 410 50.29 58.81 -9.42
N ILE A 411 50.57 60.12 -9.52
CA ILE A 411 51.78 60.75 -8.95
C ILE A 411 51.65 60.92 -7.42
N LEU A 412 50.42 61.06 -6.91
CA LEU A 412 50.11 61.27 -5.49
C LEU A 412 50.03 59.95 -4.70
N ASP A 413 50.85 59.81 -3.66
CA ASP A 413 50.86 58.60 -2.80
C ASP A 413 49.51 58.29 -2.12
N PRO A 414 48.73 59.27 -1.62
CA PRO A 414 47.40 58.98 -1.04
C PRO A 414 46.42 58.41 -2.06
N VAL A 415 46.50 58.84 -3.32
CA VAL A 415 45.66 58.33 -4.41
C VAL A 415 46.06 56.90 -4.78
N ARG A 416 47.36 56.55 -4.67
CA ARG A 416 47.83 55.16 -4.86
C ARG A 416 47.24 54.18 -3.85
N ILE A 417 47.09 54.60 -2.58
CA ILE A 417 46.47 53.77 -1.55
C ILE A 417 44.99 53.53 -1.87
N VAL A 418 44.26 54.56 -2.29
CA VAL A 418 42.86 54.43 -2.70
C VAL A 418 42.74 53.49 -3.91
N HIS A 419 43.61 53.62 -4.91
CA HIS A 419 43.65 52.69 -6.03
C HIS A 419 43.96 51.26 -5.60
N PHE A 420 44.87 51.04 -4.65
CA PHE A 420 45.15 49.70 -4.12
C PHE A 420 43.90 49.08 -3.49
N ILE A 421 43.16 49.83 -2.68
CA ILE A 421 41.90 49.37 -2.07
C ILE A 421 40.88 49.04 -3.17
N ILE A 422 40.72 49.89 -4.18
CA ILE A 422 39.81 49.65 -5.31
C ILE A 422 40.16 48.35 -6.03
N HIS A 423 41.43 48.11 -6.37
CA HIS A 423 41.84 46.90 -7.07
C HIS A 423 41.69 45.65 -6.19
N LEU A 424 42.03 45.74 -4.90
CA LEU A 424 41.84 44.64 -3.97
C LEU A 424 40.35 44.26 -3.85
N SER A 425 39.47 45.26 -3.69
CA SER A 425 38.02 45.04 -3.64
C SER A 425 37.49 44.49 -4.97
N ALA A 426 37.96 45.00 -6.11
CA ALA A 426 37.58 44.53 -7.43
C ALA A 426 37.94 43.05 -7.63
N VAL A 427 39.17 42.65 -7.30
CA VAL A 427 39.61 41.25 -7.40
C VAL A 427 38.74 40.33 -6.54
N VAL A 428 38.45 40.70 -5.29
CA VAL A 428 37.61 39.90 -4.39
C VAL A 428 36.17 39.78 -4.94
N ILE A 429 35.57 40.88 -5.40
CA ILE A 429 34.20 40.89 -5.91
C ILE A 429 34.10 40.10 -7.23
N VAL A 430 35.05 40.26 -8.15
CA VAL A 430 35.08 39.51 -9.41
C VAL A 430 35.29 38.01 -9.16
N ALA A 431 36.17 37.64 -8.23
CA ALA A 431 36.36 36.23 -7.84
C ALA A 431 35.07 35.63 -7.25
N ALA A 432 34.39 36.36 -6.36
CA ALA A 432 33.12 35.93 -5.78
C ALA A 432 32.00 35.81 -6.83
N TYR A 433 31.90 36.78 -7.74
CA TYR A 433 30.95 36.73 -8.86
C TYR A 433 31.23 35.53 -9.77
N SER A 434 32.50 35.28 -10.08
CA SER A 434 32.90 34.17 -10.96
C SER A 434 32.54 32.82 -10.33
N ALA A 435 32.82 32.64 -9.03
CA ALA A 435 32.44 31.43 -8.31
C ALA A 435 30.92 31.23 -8.25
N ALA A 436 30.16 32.29 -7.96
CA ALA A 436 28.70 32.23 -7.90
C ALA A 436 28.07 31.97 -9.28
N LEU A 437 28.59 32.60 -10.34
CA LEU A 437 28.16 32.37 -11.72
C LEU A 437 28.44 30.94 -12.18
N ILE A 438 29.63 30.40 -11.90
CA ILE A 438 29.97 29.00 -12.21
C ILE A 438 29.00 28.06 -11.50
N SER A 439 28.72 28.28 -10.21
CA SER A 439 27.74 27.49 -9.44
C SER A 439 26.33 27.58 -10.03
N PHE A 440 25.91 28.76 -10.49
CA PHE A 440 24.59 28.96 -11.08
C PHE A 440 24.43 28.30 -12.45
N LEU A 441 25.48 28.35 -13.29
CA LEU A 441 25.49 27.75 -14.63
C LEU A 441 25.59 26.22 -14.59
N THR A 442 26.21 25.64 -13.57
CA THR A 442 26.31 24.18 -13.43
C THR A 442 24.97 23.55 -13.05
N VAL A 443 24.09 24.27 -12.35
CA VAL A 443 22.76 23.77 -11.95
C VAL A 443 21.69 24.22 -12.96
N LYS A 444 21.42 23.37 -13.96
CA LYS A 444 20.22 23.52 -14.81
C LYS A 444 18.98 23.08 -14.02
N THR A 445 18.37 24.01 -13.28
CA THR A 445 17.02 23.84 -12.73
C THR A 445 15.99 23.89 -13.87
N PHE A 446 15.10 22.91 -13.92
CA PHE A 446 13.86 23.01 -14.70
C PHE A 446 12.77 23.55 -13.77
N ILE A 447 11.83 24.30 -14.33
CA ILE A 447 10.67 24.79 -13.58
C ILE A 447 9.49 23.94 -14.01
N MET A 448 8.85 23.29 -13.05
CA MET A 448 7.61 22.55 -13.30
C MET A 448 6.47 23.55 -13.56
N PRO A 449 5.57 23.29 -14.53
CA PRO A 449 4.44 24.18 -14.78
C PRO A 449 3.46 24.21 -13.59
N PHE A 450 3.36 23.08 -12.88
CA PHE A 450 2.61 22.91 -11.63
C PHE A 450 3.18 21.72 -10.84
N THR A 451 2.93 21.68 -9.54
CA THR A 451 3.31 20.57 -8.65
C THR A 451 2.11 19.85 -8.04
N THR A 452 0.94 20.49 -8.03
CA THR A 452 -0.30 20.00 -7.40
C THR A 452 -1.34 19.58 -8.44
N MET A 453 -2.27 18.72 -8.03
CA MET A 453 -3.43 18.35 -8.86
C MET A 453 -4.36 19.55 -9.13
N ASP A 454 -4.46 20.51 -8.20
CA ASP A 454 -5.17 21.77 -8.41
C ASP A 454 -4.50 22.63 -9.51
N GLY A 455 -3.17 22.64 -9.56
CA GLY A 455 -2.43 23.29 -10.63
C GLY A 455 -2.68 22.64 -11.99
N LEU A 456 -2.70 21.30 -12.04
CA LEU A 456 -3.06 20.54 -13.25
C LEU A 456 -4.47 20.90 -13.74
N LEU A 457 -5.45 20.96 -12.84
CA LEU A 457 -6.83 21.31 -13.17
C LEU A 457 -6.97 22.74 -13.71
N LYS A 458 -6.20 23.70 -13.15
CA LYS A 458 -6.22 25.11 -13.57
C LYS A 458 -5.60 25.34 -14.95
N ASP A 459 -4.55 24.58 -15.29
CA ASP A 459 -3.83 24.77 -16.53
C ASP A 459 -4.70 24.41 -17.76
N LYS A 460 -5.61 23.43 -17.64
CA LYS A 460 -6.56 22.96 -18.68
C LYS A 460 -5.95 22.50 -20.00
N THR A 461 -4.64 22.70 -20.21
CA THR A 461 -3.95 22.27 -21.43
C THR A 461 -3.44 20.84 -21.35
N TYR A 462 -3.30 20.30 -20.13
CA TYR A 462 -2.91 18.91 -19.91
C TYR A 462 -4.11 17.98 -19.96
N ARG A 463 -3.93 16.86 -20.65
CA ARG A 463 -4.79 15.68 -20.57
C ARG A 463 -4.39 14.85 -19.36
N PHE A 464 -5.34 14.14 -18.77
CA PHE A 464 -5.10 13.32 -17.58
C PHE A 464 -5.71 11.94 -17.75
N GLY A 465 -4.92 10.89 -17.50
CA GLY A 465 -5.37 9.51 -17.61
C GLY A 465 -5.00 8.65 -16.40
N VAL A 466 -5.82 7.62 -16.22
CA VAL A 466 -5.59 6.51 -15.29
C VAL A 466 -5.91 5.20 -16.01
N ILE A 467 -5.49 4.06 -15.47
CA ILE A 467 -5.85 2.76 -16.07
C ILE A 467 -7.34 2.52 -15.89
N GLY A 468 -8.05 2.17 -16.96
CA GLY A 468 -9.46 1.80 -16.90
C GLY A 468 -9.67 0.50 -16.11
N ASP A 469 -10.86 0.34 -15.53
CA ASP A 469 -11.22 -0.89 -14.79
C ASP A 469 -10.23 -1.26 -13.65
N SER A 470 -9.76 -0.23 -12.94
CA SER A 470 -8.75 -0.30 -11.89
C SER A 470 -9.17 0.43 -10.61
N ALA A 471 -8.39 0.28 -9.53
CA ALA A 471 -8.64 1.01 -8.28
C ALA A 471 -8.48 2.52 -8.46
N ASP A 472 -7.58 2.94 -9.36
CA ASP A 472 -7.31 4.34 -9.65
C ASP A 472 -8.54 5.02 -10.28
N PHE A 473 -9.20 4.33 -11.19
CA PHE A 473 -10.45 4.83 -11.79
C PHE A 473 -11.59 4.89 -10.77
N SER A 474 -11.79 3.82 -9.97
CA SER A 474 -12.82 3.80 -8.92
C SER A 474 -12.59 4.89 -7.87
N PHE A 475 -11.33 5.19 -7.55
CA PHE A 475 -10.97 6.26 -6.61
C PHE A 475 -11.53 7.61 -7.06
N PHE A 476 -11.35 7.99 -8.33
CA PHE A 476 -11.88 9.25 -8.84
C PHE A 476 -13.41 9.24 -8.97
N GLN A 477 -14.01 8.09 -9.27
CA GLN A 477 -15.47 7.96 -9.34
C GLN A 477 -16.16 8.14 -7.97
N ASN A 478 -15.54 7.64 -6.90
CA ASN A 478 -16.14 7.59 -5.56
C ASN A 478 -15.56 8.63 -4.58
N THR A 479 -14.71 9.54 -5.04
CA THR A 479 -14.05 10.52 -4.18
C THR A 479 -15.02 11.59 -3.65
N SER A 480 -14.84 11.99 -2.39
CA SER A 480 -15.55 13.11 -1.78
C SER A 480 -14.79 14.44 -1.92
N ASP A 481 -13.54 14.41 -2.40
CA ASP A 481 -12.75 15.61 -2.63
C ASP A 481 -13.28 16.37 -3.85
N LYS A 482 -13.61 17.65 -3.64
CA LYS A 482 -14.13 18.54 -4.68
C LYS A 482 -13.17 18.68 -5.86
N ILE A 483 -11.86 18.74 -5.61
CA ILE A 483 -10.86 18.95 -6.67
C ILE A 483 -10.79 17.70 -7.55
N MET A 484 -10.70 16.53 -6.93
CA MET A 484 -10.60 15.25 -7.64
C MET A 484 -11.88 14.92 -8.41
N ASN A 485 -13.05 15.27 -7.86
CA ASN A 485 -14.33 15.08 -8.53
C ASN A 485 -14.46 15.98 -9.77
N VAL A 486 -14.12 17.27 -9.67
CA VAL A 486 -14.11 18.17 -10.84
C VAL A 486 -13.08 17.73 -11.88
N LEU A 487 -11.93 17.22 -11.45
CA LEU A 487 -10.91 16.68 -12.33
C LEU A 487 -11.39 15.41 -13.06
N PHE A 488 -12.14 14.55 -12.39
CA PHE A 488 -12.79 13.38 -12.99
C PHE A 488 -13.75 13.80 -14.11
N ASP A 489 -14.65 14.75 -13.84
CA ASP A 489 -15.64 15.22 -14.81
C ASP A 489 -15.02 16.01 -15.98
N GLU A 490 -14.05 16.89 -15.71
CA GLU A 490 -13.50 17.81 -16.72
C GLU A 490 -12.39 17.19 -17.56
N LEU A 491 -11.58 16.28 -17.02
CA LEU A 491 -10.43 15.70 -17.71
C LEU A 491 -10.64 14.22 -18.00
N LEU A 492 -10.86 13.39 -16.98
CA LEU A 492 -10.86 11.94 -17.17
C LEU A 492 -12.05 11.44 -18.00
N MET A 493 -13.26 11.97 -17.77
CA MET A 493 -14.46 11.61 -18.52
C MET A 493 -14.43 12.04 -20.00
N LYS A 494 -13.55 12.98 -20.37
CA LYS A 494 -13.37 13.40 -21.77
C LYS A 494 -12.39 12.50 -22.52
N GLU A 495 -11.54 11.76 -21.82
CA GLU A 495 -10.61 10.83 -22.44
C GLU A 495 -11.33 9.55 -22.89
N THR A 496 -11.34 9.31 -24.19
CA THR A 496 -12.00 8.14 -24.78
C THR A 496 -11.10 6.90 -24.82
N ASP A 497 -9.79 7.09 -24.77
CA ASP A 497 -8.78 6.03 -24.85
C ASP A 497 -7.92 6.05 -23.58
N LEU A 498 -8.32 5.26 -22.59
CA LEU A 498 -7.55 5.07 -21.36
C LEU A 498 -6.44 4.03 -21.56
N PRO A 499 -5.28 4.20 -20.90
CA PRO A 499 -4.18 3.25 -20.98
C PRO A 499 -4.56 1.88 -20.41
N ASN A 500 -4.03 0.82 -21.02
CA ASN A 500 -4.33 -0.55 -20.62
C ASN A 500 -3.47 -1.06 -19.45
N ASN A 501 -2.22 -0.57 -19.35
CA ASN A 501 -1.26 -0.98 -18.33
C ASN A 501 -0.38 0.23 -17.91
N TYR A 502 0.46 0.04 -16.88
CA TYR A 502 1.30 1.15 -16.39
C TYR A 502 2.33 1.61 -17.42
N LEU A 503 2.87 0.68 -18.22
CA LEU A 503 3.86 0.99 -19.26
C LEU A 503 3.26 1.85 -20.38
N ASP A 504 2.09 1.49 -20.90
CA ASP A 504 1.33 2.25 -21.91
C ASP A 504 1.03 3.67 -21.39
N GLY A 505 0.55 3.78 -20.16
CA GLY A 505 0.29 5.08 -19.54
C GLY A 505 1.54 5.97 -19.45
N LEU A 506 2.68 5.42 -19.05
CA LEU A 506 3.95 6.16 -18.97
C LEU A 506 4.58 6.46 -20.34
N GLU A 507 4.43 5.56 -21.32
CA GLU A 507 4.85 5.82 -22.69
C GLU A 507 4.06 6.98 -23.30
N ARG A 508 2.74 7.04 -23.04
CA ARG A 508 1.88 8.15 -23.47
C ARG A 508 2.33 9.48 -22.88
N VAL A 509 2.74 9.53 -21.60
CA VAL A 509 3.33 10.75 -21.00
C VAL A 509 4.52 11.27 -21.80
N CYS A 510 5.32 10.38 -22.40
CA CYS A 510 6.50 10.78 -23.16
C CYS A 510 6.24 11.09 -24.63
N LYS A 511 5.33 10.34 -25.26
CA LYS A 511 4.93 10.47 -26.67
C LYS A 511 4.01 11.66 -26.88
N ASP A 512 3.00 11.79 -26.03
CA ASP A 512 2.00 12.84 -26.14
C ASP A 512 2.49 14.10 -25.44
N ASP A 513 2.32 15.24 -26.10
CA ASP A 513 2.58 16.51 -25.45
C ASP A 513 1.48 16.82 -24.42
N LYS A 514 1.89 17.35 -23.28
CA LYS A 514 1.00 17.73 -22.17
C LYS A 514 0.04 16.63 -21.73
N TYR A 515 0.57 15.45 -21.43
CA TYR A 515 -0.19 14.34 -20.85
C TYR A 515 0.31 14.03 -19.43
N ALA A 516 -0.63 13.89 -18.50
CA ALA A 516 -0.37 13.49 -17.12
C ALA A 516 -0.99 12.11 -16.84
N PHE A 517 -0.25 11.22 -16.21
CA PHE A 517 -0.71 9.86 -15.91
C PHE A 517 -0.54 9.53 -14.44
N MET A 518 -1.58 9.01 -13.79
CA MET A 518 -1.50 8.54 -12.41
C MET A 518 -1.07 7.09 -12.34
N THR A 519 -0.06 6.82 -11.51
CA THR A 519 0.41 5.47 -11.22
C THR A 519 1.03 5.41 -9.81
N LEU A 520 1.49 4.23 -9.44
CA LEU A 520 2.21 3.97 -8.19
C LEU A 520 3.67 4.41 -8.31
N ASP A 521 4.19 5.01 -7.24
CA ASP A 521 5.53 5.62 -7.21
C ASP A 521 6.63 4.58 -7.47
N ASN A 522 6.51 3.39 -6.88
CA ASN A 522 7.39 2.26 -7.17
C ASN A 522 7.31 1.81 -8.64
N MET A 523 6.13 1.81 -9.26
CA MET A 523 5.99 1.43 -10.67
C MET A 523 6.55 2.46 -11.64
N ALA A 524 6.34 3.74 -11.38
CA ALA A 524 6.98 4.81 -12.16
C ALA A 524 8.51 4.71 -12.10
N THR A 525 9.08 4.49 -10.90
CA THR A 525 10.54 4.35 -10.76
C THR A 525 11.09 3.12 -11.48
N LEU A 526 10.36 2.00 -11.44
CA LEU A 526 10.73 0.74 -12.09
C LEU A 526 10.71 0.86 -13.62
N LEU A 527 9.68 1.51 -14.16
CA LEU A 527 9.45 1.65 -15.59
C LEU A 527 10.22 2.82 -16.21
N GLN A 528 10.82 3.71 -15.40
CA GLN A 528 11.59 4.87 -15.86
C GLN A 528 12.70 4.52 -16.87
N GLN A 529 13.30 3.33 -16.79
CA GLN A 529 14.33 2.90 -17.75
C GLN A 529 13.78 2.32 -19.05
N LYS A 530 12.51 1.90 -19.07
CA LYS A 530 11.86 1.38 -20.27
C LYS A 530 11.24 2.48 -21.14
N VAL A 531 11.18 3.70 -20.60
CA VAL A 531 10.49 4.82 -21.21
C VAL A 531 11.53 5.87 -21.66
N ASP A 532 11.33 6.44 -22.85
CA ASP A 532 12.31 7.30 -23.52
C ASP A 532 12.46 8.72 -22.95
N CYS A 533 11.69 9.10 -21.92
CA CYS A 533 11.73 10.44 -21.33
C CYS A 533 11.87 10.43 -19.80
N LYS A 534 12.42 11.51 -19.24
CA LYS A 534 12.50 11.69 -17.78
C LYS A 534 11.13 12.11 -17.26
N LEU A 535 10.61 11.36 -16.30
CA LEU A 535 9.30 11.60 -15.68
C LEU A 535 9.50 12.41 -14.40
N GLU A 536 8.56 13.32 -14.12
CA GLU A 536 8.53 14.10 -12.89
C GLU A 536 7.22 13.87 -12.15
N PRO A 537 7.28 13.50 -10.85
CA PRO A 537 6.09 13.32 -10.03
C PRO A 537 5.49 14.67 -9.60
N LEU A 538 4.16 14.70 -9.55
CA LEU A 538 3.39 15.68 -8.79
C LEU A 538 3.30 15.27 -7.31
N ASP A 539 2.64 16.10 -6.52
CA ASP A 539 2.34 15.83 -5.11
C ASP A 539 1.59 14.51 -4.90
N VAL A 540 1.81 13.94 -3.71
CA VAL A 540 1.19 12.67 -3.31
C VAL A 540 -0.32 12.85 -3.24
N ILE A 541 -1.05 12.05 -4.01
CA ILE A 541 -2.52 12.06 -4.01
C ILE A 541 -3.01 11.24 -2.81
N THR A 542 -2.57 9.98 -2.73
CA THR A 542 -2.91 9.06 -1.65
C THR A 542 -1.77 8.07 -1.37
N GLN A 543 -1.80 7.46 -0.19
CA GLN A 543 -0.94 6.34 0.17
C GLN A 543 -1.78 5.07 0.17
N THR A 544 -1.34 4.05 -0.56
CA THR A 544 -2.09 2.80 -0.76
C THR A 544 -1.28 1.60 -0.32
N THR A 545 -1.98 0.55 0.09
CA THR A 545 -1.39 -0.70 0.54
C THR A 545 -1.70 -1.81 -0.46
N ILE A 546 -0.68 -2.58 -0.79
CA ILE A 546 -0.74 -3.62 -1.80
C ILE A 546 -0.80 -4.99 -1.14
N ALA A 547 -1.75 -5.80 -1.58
CA ALA A 547 -1.97 -7.17 -1.14
C ALA A 547 -2.39 -8.06 -2.31
N MET A 548 -2.40 -9.37 -2.08
CA MET A 548 -3.08 -10.33 -2.95
C MET A 548 -4.52 -10.50 -2.46
N ALA A 549 -5.37 -11.06 -3.30
CA ALA A 549 -6.79 -11.23 -2.99
C ALA A 549 -7.22 -12.69 -3.03
N LEU A 550 -8.18 -13.05 -2.19
CA LEU A 550 -8.87 -14.33 -2.17
C LEU A 550 -10.36 -14.10 -2.34
N GLN A 551 -11.06 -15.18 -2.65
CA GLN A 551 -12.52 -15.21 -2.54
C GLN A 551 -12.99 -14.76 -1.14
N PRO A 552 -14.16 -14.10 -1.06
CA PRO A 552 -14.73 -13.74 0.23
C PRO A 552 -14.91 -14.99 1.10
N ASN A 553 -14.49 -14.91 2.36
CA ASN A 553 -14.56 -16.01 3.34
C ASN A 553 -13.81 -17.30 2.92
N SER A 554 -12.75 -17.18 2.12
CA SER A 554 -11.94 -18.34 1.71
C SER A 554 -11.23 -19.01 2.90
N PRO A 555 -11.31 -20.35 3.04
CA PRO A 555 -10.64 -21.10 4.10
C PRO A 555 -9.10 -21.08 3.99
N TYR A 556 -8.57 -20.76 2.80
CA TYR A 556 -7.13 -20.70 2.54
C TYR A 556 -6.49 -19.40 3.03
N ARG A 557 -7.28 -18.37 3.36
CA ARG A 557 -6.77 -17.04 3.75
C ARG A 557 -5.81 -17.13 4.94
N GLY A 558 -6.18 -17.91 5.96
CA GLY A 558 -5.41 -18.00 7.19
C GLY A 558 -4.04 -18.66 6.99
N ILE A 559 -3.98 -19.74 6.22
CA ILE A 559 -2.72 -20.46 5.94
C ILE A 559 -1.80 -19.67 5.00
N ILE A 560 -2.38 -19.01 3.98
CA ILE A 560 -1.61 -18.12 3.08
C ILE A 560 -1.05 -16.93 3.87
N ASN A 561 -1.85 -16.30 4.74
CA ASN A 561 -1.39 -15.19 5.58
C ASN A 561 -0.26 -15.61 6.53
N ALA A 562 -0.37 -16.78 7.15
CA ALA A 562 0.68 -17.30 8.02
C ALA A 562 2.00 -17.48 7.25
N ASN A 563 1.95 -17.99 6.02
CA ASN A 563 3.15 -18.17 5.21
C ASN A 563 3.71 -16.85 4.68
N ILE A 564 2.86 -15.90 4.25
CA ILE A 564 3.31 -14.55 3.86
C ILE A 564 3.99 -13.85 5.04
N LEU A 565 3.46 -13.99 6.26
CA LEU A 565 4.09 -13.47 7.46
C LEU A 565 5.46 -14.13 7.71
N LEU A 566 5.58 -15.45 7.56
CA LEU A 566 6.89 -16.12 7.65
C LEU A 566 7.88 -15.63 6.60
N LEU A 567 7.44 -15.41 5.35
CA LEU A 567 8.29 -14.84 4.30
C LEU A 567 8.74 -13.41 4.63
N LYS A 568 7.87 -12.63 5.28
CA LYS A 568 8.16 -11.26 5.73
C LYS A 568 9.13 -11.25 6.91
N ASP A 569 8.86 -12.04 7.94
CA ASP A 569 9.64 -12.10 9.18
C ASP A 569 11.06 -12.62 8.93
N ASN A 570 11.22 -13.54 7.96
CA ASN A 570 12.53 -14.04 7.54
C ASN A 570 13.25 -13.13 6.53
N GLY A 571 12.68 -11.97 6.15
CA GLY A 571 13.28 -11.03 5.20
C GLY A 571 13.29 -11.48 3.74
N ILE A 572 12.68 -12.62 3.41
CA ILE A 572 12.60 -13.15 2.03
C ILE A 572 11.79 -12.20 1.15
N LEU A 573 10.68 -11.68 1.67
CA LEU A 573 9.83 -10.74 0.94
C LEU A 573 10.58 -9.44 0.60
N GLN A 574 11.31 -8.89 1.57
CA GLN A 574 12.14 -7.70 1.36
C GLN A 574 13.23 -7.96 0.31
N ARG A 575 13.92 -9.11 0.39
CA ARG A 575 14.91 -9.50 -0.60
C ARG A 575 14.31 -9.62 -2.00
N LEU A 576 13.11 -10.19 -2.14
CA LEU A 576 12.41 -10.28 -3.43
C LEU A 576 12.03 -8.90 -3.99
N LEU A 577 11.55 -7.99 -3.13
CA LEU A 577 11.26 -6.61 -3.54
C LEU A 577 12.53 -5.93 -4.03
N GLU A 578 13.62 -6.03 -3.26
CA GLU A 578 14.91 -5.47 -3.64
C GLU A 578 15.44 -6.10 -4.92
N THR A 579 15.45 -7.42 -5.10
CA THR A 579 15.99 -8.03 -6.33
C THR A 579 15.15 -7.69 -7.57
N GLN A 580 13.83 -7.75 -7.48
CA GLN A 580 12.95 -7.47 -8.63
C GLN A 580 12.92 -5.98 -8.98
N TRP A 581 13.06 -5.08 -8.01
CA TRP A 581 13.05 -3.63 -8.26
C TRP A 581 14.44 -2.99 -8.42
N SER A 582 15.51 -3.55 -7.83
CA SER A 582 16.88 -3.00 -7.92
C SER A 582 17.67 -3.45 -9.14
N VAL A 583 17.39 -4.64 -9.69
CA VAL A 583 18.12 -5.18 -10.86
C VAL A 583 17.88 -4.35 -12.13
N GLN A 584 16.89 -3.44 -12.10
CA GLN A 584 16.62 -2.46 -13.15
C GLN A 584 16.92 -1.02 -12.72
N LEU A 585 17.64 -0.76 -11.63
CA LEU A 585 18.12 0.59 -11.26
C LEU A 585 19.58 0.84 -11.69
N SER A 586 20.27 -0.21 -12.15
CA SER A 586 21.67 -0.18 -12.56
C SER A 586 21.92 0.21 -14.02
N GLY A 587 20.88 0.43 -14.83
CA GLY A 587 20.99 0.91 -16.23
C GLY A 587 20.85 2.42 -16.44
N GLY A 588 20.42 3.17 -15.41
CA GLY A 588 19.96 4.56 -15.56
C GLY A 588 20.57 5.57 -14.61
N SER A 589 21.57 5.19 -13.81
CA SER A 589 22.52 6.19 -13.31
C SER A 589 23.43 6.56 -14.47
N GLU A 590 22.90 7.36 -15.40
CA GLU A 590 23.73 8.29 -16.16
C GLU A 590 24.58 8.99 -15.10
N LYS A 591 25.83 8.55 -14.93
CA LYS A 591 26.90 9.31 -14.30
C LYS A 591 26.64 10.73 -14.77
N SER A 592 26.42 11.65 -13.83
CA SER A 592 26.17 13.06 -14.10
C SER A 592 27.11 13.52 -15.20
N SER A 593 26.64 13.43 -16.44
CA SER A 593 27.44 13.71 -17.60
C SER A 593 27.57 15.20 -17.55
N TRP A 594 28.80 15.68 -17.40
CA TRP A 594 29.11 17.08 -17.39
C TRP A 594 28.42 17.71 -18.59
N LYS A 595 27.34 18.46 -18.33
CA LYS A 595 26.61 19.12 -19.40
C LYS A 595 27.48 20.28 -19.87
N SER A 596 27.93 20.20 -21.11
CA SER A 596 28.66 21.30 -21.75
C SER A 596 27.77 22.54 -21.77
N VAL A 597 28.38 23.71 -21.57
CA VAL A 597 27.70 24.99 -21.80
C VAL A 597 27.48 25.13 -23.30
N GLU A 598 26.23 25.30 -23.71
CA GLU A 598 25.86 25.41 -25.12
C GLU A 598 25.90 26.87 -25.57
N ILE A 599 25.95 27.10 -26.88
CA ILE A 599 25.89 28.46 -27.43
C ILE A 599 24.60 29.19 -27.01
N GLY A 600 23.51 28.43 -26.81
CA GLY A 600 22.23 28.92 -26.31
C GLY A 600 22.33 29.59 -24.93
N ASP A 601 23.20 29.08 -24.06
CA ASP A 601 23.38 29.58 -22.70
C ASP A 601 24.08 30.96 -22.69
N ILE A 602 24.86 31.30 -23.73
CA ILE A 602 25.61 32.57 -23.86
C ILE A 602 24.96 33.61 -24.78
N VAL A 603 23.79 33.31 -25.37
CA VAL A 603 23.08 34.22 -26.29
C VAL A 603 22.83 35.62 -25.71
N PRO A 604 22.37 35.79 -24.45
CA PRO A 604 22.12 37.13 -23.90
C PRO A 604 23.38 38.01 -23.89
N LEU A 605 24.54 37.42 -23.60
CA LEU A 605 25.81 38.13 -23.55
C LEU A 605 26.30 38.56 -24.94
N LEU A 606 26.14 37.69 -25.95
CA LEU A 606 26.46 38.01 -27.34
C LEU A 606 25.59 39.15 -27.87
N LEU A 607 24.28 39.09 -27.61
CA LEU A 607 23.34 40.14 -28.01
C LEU A 607 23.65 41.48 -27.32
N PHE A 608 24.03 41.44 -26.04
CA PHE A 608 24.44 42.64 -25.30
C PHE A 608 25.68 43.30 -25.92
N ILE A 609 26.68 42.52 -26.32
CA ILE A 609 27.89 43.05 -26.99
C ILE A 609 27.53 43.66 -28.35
N ILE A 610 26.71 42.98 -29.16
CA ILE A 610 26.28 43.49 -30.46
C ILE A 610 25.53 44.82 -30.30
N ALA A 611 24.60 44.89 -29.34
CA ALA A 611 23.87 46.11 -29.02
C ALA A 611 24.80 47.24 -28.56
N ALA A 612 25.77 46.95 -27.70
CA ALA A 612 26.74 47.94 -27.21
C ALA A 612 27.63 48.49 -28.34
N VAL A 613 28.12 47.63 -29.24
CA VAL A 613 28.90 48.05 -30.41
C VAL A 613 28.07 48.92 -31.35
N PHE A 614 26.81 48.54 -31.58
CA PHE A 614 25.89 49.32 -32.40
C PHE A 614 25.63 50.71 -31.82
N ILE A 615 25.33 50.81 -30.52
CA ILE A 615 25.11 52.08 -29.81
C ILE A 615 26.37 52.95 -29.85
N SER A 616 27.55 52.37 -29.61
CA SER A 616 28.83 53.08 -29.68
C SER A 616 29.09 53.67 -31.07
N CYS A 617 28.82 52.88 -32.12
CA CYS A 617 28.94 53.34 -33.50
C CYS A 617 27.96 54.48 -33.80
N LEU A 618 26.71 54.37 -33.34
CA LEU A 618 25.69 55.42 -33.45
C LEU A 618 26.12 56.73 -32.78
N ILE A 619 26.67 56.66 -31.57
CA ILE A 619 27.19 57.81 -30.83
C ILE A 619 28.35 58.46 -31.59
N CYS A 620 29.28 57.66 -32.12
CA CYS A 620 30.42 58.17 -32.91
C CYS A 620 29.95 58.87 -34.20
N VAL A 621 28.95 58.31 -34.89
CA VAL A 621 28.34 58.96 -36.06
C VAL A 621 27.66 60.26 -35.66
N MET A 622 26.87 60.26 -34.59
CA MET A 622 26.23 61.47 -34.07
C MET A 622 27.25 62.55 -33.69
N GLU A 623 28.33 62.19 -33.01
CA GLU A 623 29.42 63.10 -32.66
C GLU A 623 30.05 63.71 -33.91
N ARG A 624 30.36 62.88 -34.93
CA ARG A 624 30.91 63.38 -36.20
C ARG A 624 29.95 64.30 -36.94
N VAL A 625 28.65 64.00 -36.95
CA VAL A 625 27.62 64.85 -37.57
C VAL A 625 27.51 66.18 -36.83
N ILE A 626 27.48 66.16 -35.49
CA ILE A 626 27.46 67.37 -34.67
C ILE A 626 28.73 68.19 -34.91
N PHE A 627 29.90 67.56 -34.89
CA PHE A 627 31.18 68.22 -35.15
C PHE A 627 31.22 68.87 -36.54
N MET A 628 30.80 68.16 -37.58
CA MET A 628 30.68 68.72 -38.94
C MET A 628 29.71 69.90 -39.00
N SER A 629 28.56 69.81 -38.33
CA SER A 629 27.57 70.90 -38.29
C SER A 629 28.11 72.14 -37.58
N PHE A 630 28.89 71.96 -36.51
CA PHE A 630 29.52 73.04 -35.75
C PHE A 630 30.70 73.65 -36.51
N PHE A 631 31.51 72.82 -37.16
CA PHE A 631 32.62 73.26 -38.01
C PHE A 631 32.13 74.06 -39.23
N ASN A 632 31.05 73.62 -39.88
CA ASN A 632 30.42 74.36 -40.98
C ASN A 632 29.81 75.70 -40.50
N ARG A 633 29.31 75.77 -39.26
CA ARG A 633 28.86 77.03 -38.65
C ARG A 633 30.00 77.99 -38.29
N ILE A 634 31.18 77.48 -37.92
CA ILE A 634 32.37 78.29 -37.64
C ILE A 634 33.05 78.76 -38.94
N LYS A 635 33.01 77.97 -40.02
CA LYS A 635 33.58 78.33 -41.32
C LYS A 635 32.76 79.37 -42.11
N ASN A 636 31.46 79.50 -41.79
CA ASN A 636 30.54 80.48 -42.41
C ASN A 636 30.37 81.77 -41.58
N LYS A 637 31.17 81.96 -40.53
CA LYS A 637 31.34 83.21 -39.78
C LYS A 637 32.77 83.70 -39.98
#